data_AF-A0A930TI57-F1
#
_entry.id   AF-A0A930TI57-F1
#
_cell.length_a   1.000
_cell.length_b   1.000
_cell.length_c   1.000
_cell.angle_alpha   90.00
_cell.angle_beta   90.00
_cell.angle_gamma   90.00
#
_symmetry.space_group_name_H-M   'P 1'
#
loop_
_entity.id
_entity.type
_entity.pdbx_description
1 polymer ?
#
loop_
_entity_poly.entity_id
_entity_poly.type
_entity_poly.pdbx_seq_one_letter_code
_entity_poly.pdbx_strand_id
1 'polypeptide(L)'
;MSSCRSDWDAIAIACQQSQVGKRLPGALYVHVSALAALDPLLQDYERAARQIANYPERMTLVKFSLEKPSVSYLLYPDFDSDPHPALQASIQVNVQTGEVSHRDYRDAANPFILHRKETFVTPEYPHYPQFAALTRQEDALGLLDNPRAIGTRRAWEERLAQFQVAVDGHTLIHRVLLDPSAAQVKIDRHKAAISRTDFSKPVRLALEAGLLHPGTTFFDYGCGQGGDIERVSKLGCQSAGWDPHYRPDAPRVAADVVNLGYVINVIESQAERREALIQAWELTQQVLIVSAQVLIAQGNSQIVYGDGVITRRNTFQKYYDQEELKIYIDQVLGVDAVPAGLGIYFVFRDEAQAQTFRASRFRSRVSIPKVRLAHKRFEDYQELLTPLMAFFTERGRLPTLEELPEAEALTREFGTLRRAFQIVLQATNPQEWDAISERRRQDLLVYLALSHFGRRPKLRDLTSVVQNDIKSLFGSYQQACAAADLMLMSLGNLEGVAERCRRSAIGQKRPNSLWVHVSAIEALDPLLRLYEGCASRTIGRPQEANVIKFHVRQPKITYLVYPDFDSDPHPALHTSMQIDLRDLHVHYRDYDPADNPPLLHQKNLLVTADYPLYEKFTKLTQQEADWGLLDDLGAIFDRRGWQTCLADHCAELKGHRVVWRKDADPYQVKLIQSRRRSKTRCTGREPTL
;
A
#
# COMPACT_ATOMS: atom_id res chain seq x y z
N MET A 1 21.12 -51.49 16.69
CA MET A 1 21.52 -50.22 17.34
C MET A 1 22.87 -49.73 16.78
N SER A 2 22.92 -49.34 15.50
CA SER A 2 24.13 -48.77 14.87
C SER A 2 23.77 -48.09 13.53
N SER A 3 23.12 -46.92 13.56
CA SER A 3 23.08 -46.02 12.38
C SER A 3 22.69 -44.56 12.65
N CYS A 4 22.22 -44.15 13.83
CA CYS A 4 21.80 -42.76 14.08
C CYS A 4 22.91 -41.84 14.64
N ARG A 5 24.11 -41.82 14.03
CA ARG A 5 25.17 -40.84 14.38
C ARG A 5 25.50 -39.82 13.28
N SER A 6 24.67 -39.77 12.25
CA SER A 6 24.67 -38.77 11.17
C SER A 6 23.19 -38.64 10.78
N ASP A 7 22.50 -37.52 10.99
CA ASP A 7 22.78 -36.26 10.34
C ASP A 7 21.93 -35.16 11.03
N TRP A 8 22.39 -34.67 12.18
CA TRP A 8 21.66 -33.62 12.92
C TRP A 8 21.57 -32.33 12.10
N ASP A 9 22.58 -32.07 11.26
CA ASP A 9 22.57 -30.97 10.31
C ASP A 9 21.41 -31.12 9.30
N ALA A 10 21.16 -32.33 8.79
CA ALA A 10 19.97 -32.59 7.96
C ALA A 10 18.65 -32.38 8.71
N ILE A 11 18.54 -32.73 10.00
CA ILE A 11 17.36 -32.42 10.82
C ILE A 11 17.17 -30.91 10.94
N ALA A 12 18.24 -30.17 11.19
CA ALA A 12 18.19 -28.71 11.31
C ALA A 12 17.78 -28.06 9.98
N ILE A 13 18.34 -28.52 8.86
CA ILE A 13 17.98 -28.07 7.50
C ILE A 13 16.51 -28.36 7.21
N ALA A 14 16.04 -29.59 7.46
CA ALA A 14 14.65 -29.97 7.25
C ALA A 14 13.69 -29.11 8.10
N CYS A 15 14.06 -28.80 9.36
CA CYS A 15 13.29 -27.90 10.20
C CYS A 15 13.19 -26.49 9.61
N GLN A 16 14.28 -25.94 9.05
CA GLN A 16 14.29 -24.61 8.44
C GLN A 16 13.44 -24.57 7.15
N GLN A 17 13.45 -25.67 6.40
CA GLN A 17 12.72 -25.80 5.13
C GLN A 17 11.24 -26.18 5.29
N SER A 18 10.81 -26.56 6.51
CA SER A 18 9.44 -26.97 6.78
C SER A 18 8.42 -25.92 6.33
N GLN A 19 7.40 -26.37 5.61
CA GLN A 19 6.26 -25.54 5.17
C GLN A 19 5.16 -25.46 6.25
N VAL A 20 5.22 -26.32 7.27
CA VAL A 20 4.25 -26.42 8.35
C VAL A 20 4.95 -26.24 9.70
N GLY A 21 4.34 -25.45 10.59
CA GLY A 21 4.86 -25.17 11.92
C GLY A 21 5.55 -23.82 12.09
N LYS A 22 5.62 -23.39 13.35
CA LYS A 22 6.22 -22.11 13.75
C LYS A 22 7.73 -22.24 13.78
N ARG A 23 8.39 -21.63 12.80
CA ARG A 23 9.86 -21.57 12.68
C ARG A 23 10.41 -20.40 13.49
N LEU A 24 11.32 -20.70 14.40
CA LEU A 24 12.12 -19.74 15.15
C LEU A 24 13.61 -20.02 14.89
N PRO A 25 14.52 -19.05 15.12
CA PRO A 25 15.95 -19.22 14.82
C PRO A 25 16.58 -20.49 15.42
N GLY A 26 16.15 -20.91 16.61
CA GLY A 26 16.68 -22.09 17.31
C GLY A 26 15.74 -23.29 17.40
N ALA A 27 14.51 -23.21 16.85
CA ALA A 27 13.54 -24.31 16.97
C ALA A 27 12.41 -24.27 15.93
N LEU A 28 11.88 -25.45 15.59
CA LEU A 28 10.60 -25.63 14.89
C LEU A 28 9.56 -26.17 15.88
N TYR A 29 8.38 -25.55 15.93
CA TYR A 29 7.26 -25.99 16.75
C TYR A 29 6.09 -26.39 15.88
N VAL A 30 5.49 -27.55 16.16
CA VAL A 30 4.32 -28.06 15.43
C VAL A 30 3.30 -28.61 16.41
N HIS A 31 2.02 -28.50 16.07
CA HIS A 31 0.97 -29.22 16.74
C HIS A 31 1.03 -30.71 16.37
N VAL A 32 0.65 -31.61 17.27
CA VAL A 32 0.67 -33.06 17.01
C VAL A 32 -0.14 -33.46 15.79
N SER A 33 -1.22 -32.73 15.47
CA SER A 33 -2.02 -32.95 14.26
C SER A 33 -1.27 -32.67 12.96
N ALA A 34 -0.22 -31.85 13.01
CA ALA A 34 0.58 -31.45 11.85
C ALA A 34 1.80 -32.35 11.60
N LEU A 35 2.07 -33.33 12.47
CA LEU A 35 3.25 -34.20 12.35
C LEU A 35 3.29 -34.98 11.03
N ALA A 36 2.13 -35.46 10.55
CA ALA A 36 2.05 -36.21 9.30
C ALA A 36 2.34 -35.35 8.06
N ALA A 37 2.29 -34.02 8.18
CA ALA A 37 2.59 -33.08 7.10
C ALA A 37 4.06 -32.65 7.06
N LEU A 38 4.89 -33.10 8.01
CA LEU A 38 6.32 -32.79 8.01
C LEU A 38 7.11 -33.66 7.03
N ASP A 39 8.34 -33.25 6.73
CA ASP A 39 9.30 -34.08 6.00
C ASP A 39 9.44 -35.46 6.68
N PRO A 40 9.45 -36.58 5.93
CA PRO A 40 9.58 -37.93 6.48
C PRO A 40 10.76 -38.07 7.46
N LEU A 41 11.86 -37.36 7.23
CA LEU A 41 13.02 -37.36 8.11
C LEU A 41 12.68 -36.82 9.51
N LEU A 42 11.89 -35.75 9.59
CA LEU A 42 11.43 -35.17 10.86
C LEU A 42 10.42 -36.09 11.57
N GLN A 43 9.57 -36.78 10.80
CA GLN A 43 8.63 -37.75 11.33
C GLN A 43 9.36 -38.94 11.99
N ASP A 44 10.40 -39.45 11.33
CA ASP A 44 11.22 -40.55 11.86
C ASP A 44 12.02 -40.12 13.10
N TYR A 45 12.58 -38.91 13.06
CA TYR A 45 13.31 -38.33 14.19
C TYR A 45 12.41 -38.13 15.43
N GLU A 46 11.20 -37.62 15.23
CA GLU A 46 10.20 -37.51 16.29
C GLU A 46 9.76 -38.89 16.80
N ARG A 47 9.56 -39.88 15.91
CA ARG A 47 9.18 -41.25 16.31
C ARG A 47 10.24 -41.91 17.18
N ALA A 48 11.52 -41.70 16.88
CA ALA A 48 12.62 -42.16 17.73
C ALA A 48 12.60 -41.49 19.11
N ALA A 49 12.45 -40.17 19.16
CA ALA A 49 12.33 -39.43 20.41
C ALA A 49 11.11 -39.88 21.24
N ARG A 50 9.99 -40.15 20.58
CA ARG A 50 8.73 -40.61 21.17
C ARG A 50 8.88 -41.96 21.87
N GLN A 51 9.60 -42.89 21.25
CA GLN A 51 9.88 -44.21 21.82
C GLN A 51 10.71 -44.08 23.10
N ILE A 52 11.71 -43.19 23.10
CA ILE A 52 12.54 -42.91 24.29
C ILE A 52 11.70 -42.27 25.40
N ALA A 53 10.78 -41.35 25.05
CA ALA A 53 9.91 -40.67 26.02
C ALA A 53 8.87 -41.57 26.68
N ASN A 54 8.61 -42.77 26.13
CA ASN A 54 7.46 -43.62 26.45
C ASN A 54 6.13 -42.85 26.35
N TYR A 55 5.83 -42.39 25.11
CA TYR A 55 4.80 -41.43 24.72
C TYR A 55 3.69 -41.11 25.75
N PRO A 56 3.68 -39.89 26.31
CA PRO A 56 2.54 -39.41 27.08
C PRO A 56 1.37 -39.07 26.14
N GLU A 57 0.33 -39.89 26.16
CA GLU A 57 -0.97 -39.50 25.60
C GLU A 57 -1.35 -38.12 26.18
N ARG A 58 -1.75 -37.18 25.30
CA ARG A 58 -2.18 -35.78 25.57
C ARG A 58 -1.19 -34.65 25.25
N MET A 59 0.03 -34.91 24.77
CA MET A 59 0.92 -33.80 24.37
C MET A 59 0.34 -33.01 23.19
N THR A 60 0.51 -31.69 23.23
CA THR A 60 -0.12 -30.76 22.28
C THR A 60 0.86 -30.33 21.19
N LEU A 61 2.05 -29.87 21.58
CA LEU A 61 3.08 -29.41 20.64
C LEU A 61 4.34 -30.28 20.71
N VAL A 62 4.98 -30.43 19.57
CA VAL A 62 6.33 -30.99 19.42
C VAL A 62 7.27 -29.86 18.99
N LYS A 63 8.36 -29.71 19.73
CA LYS A 63 9.44 -28.77 19.47
C LYS A 63 10.70 -29.53 19.05
N PHE A 64 11.16 -29.28 17.83
CA PHE A 64 12.45 -29.72 17.32
C PHE A 64 13.49 -28.64 17.62
N SER A 65 14.58 -28.98 18.32
CA SER A 65 15.66 -28.03 18.56
C SER A 65 16.66 -28.04 17.40
N LEU A 66 17.04 -26.84 16.94
CA LEU A 66 18.10 -26.60 15.97
C LEU A 66 19.44 -26.26 16.64
N GLU A 67 19.51 -26.29 17.97
CA GLU A 67 20.74 -25.99 18.73
C GLU A 67 21.35 -27.25 19.35
N LYS A 68 20.52 -28.26 19.62
CA LYS A 68 20.95 -29.53 20.20
C LYS A 68 20.06 -30.67 19.69
N PRO A 69 20.55 -31.93 19.70
CA PRO A 69 19.82 -33.09 19.22
C PRO A 69 18.71 -33.50 20.21
N SER A 70 17.69 -32.66 20.33
CA SER A 70 16.59 -32.87 21.26
C SER A 70 15.23 -32.56 20.65
N VAL A 71 14.24 -33.31 21.10
CA VAL A 71 12.81 -33.07 20.84
C VAL A 71 12.16 -32.75 22.19
N SER A 72 11.27 -31.77 22.22
CA SER A 72 10.49 -31.45 23.41
C SER A 72 9.00 -31.55 23.14
N TYR A 73 8.29 -32.24 24.01
CA TYR A 73 6.84 -32.35 24.01
C TYR A 73 6.27 -31.36 25.02
N LEU A 74 5.28 -30.56 24.60
CA LEU A 74 4.69 -29.49 25.41
C LEU A 74 3.19 -29.73 25.55
N LEU A 75 2.69 -29.66 26.78
CA LEU A 75 1.29 -29.87 27.13
C LEU A 75 0.57 -28.53 27.34
N TYR A 76 -0.43 -28.28 26.51
CA TYR A 76 -1.39 -27.19 26.60
C TYR A 76 -2.80 -27.78 26.53
N PRO A 77 -3.43 -28.14 27.67
CA PRO A 77 -4.72 -28.84 27.66
C PRO A 77 -5.84 -28.03 27.02
N ASP A 78 -5.80 -26.71 27.20
CA ASP A 78 -6.80 -25.77 26.70
C ASP A 78 -6.39 -25.16 25.34
N PHE A 79 -5.60 -25.88 24.52
CA PHE A 79 -5.06 -25.35 23.27
C PHE A 79 -6.14 -24.81 22.33
N ASP A 80 -7.28 -25.47 22.24
CA ASP A 80 -8.37 -25.03 21.38
C ASP A 80 -9.20 -23.92 22.03
N SER A 81 -9.57 -24.08 23.29
CA SER A 81 -10.52 -23.22 24.02
C SER A 81 -9.93 -21.92 24.56
N ASP A 82 -8.71 -21.94 25.11
CA ASP A 82 -8.05 -20.75 25.65
C ASP A 82 -7.34 -20.01 24.49
N PRO A 83 -7.59 -18.70 24.28
CA PRO A 83 -6.88 -17.90 23.27
C PRO A 83 -5.36 -17.92 23.44
N HIS A 84 -4.87 -17.95 24.69
CA HIS A 84 -3.46 -17.93 25.06
C HIS A 84 -3.14 -19.00 26.12
N PRO A 85 -3.20 -20.29 25.73
CA PRO A 85 -3.13 -21.39 26.68
C PRO A 85 -1.80 -21.41 27.42
N ALA A 86 -1.86 -21.71 28.72
CA ALA A 86 -0.68 -21.85 29.57
C ALA A 86 -0.01 -23.21 29.40
N LEU A 87 1.33 -23.21 29.39
CA LEU A 87 2.13 -24.42 29.41
C LEU A 87 1.97 -25.11 30.77
N GLN A 88 1.52 -26.36 30.79
CA GLN A 88 1.36 -27.13 32.03
C GLN A 88 2.49 -28.12 32.28
N ALA A 89 3.04 -28.72 31.23
CA ALA A 89 4.13 -29.68 31.36
C ALA A 89 5.01 -29.67 30.12
N SER A 90 6.27 -30.04 30.30
CA SER A 90 7.17 -30.33 29.20
C SER A 90 7.99 -31.58 29.46
N ILE A 91 8.25 -32.33 28.40
CA ILE A 91 9.20 -33.44 28.39
C ILE A 91 10.23 -33.15 27.32
N GLN A 92 11.50 -33.10 27.69
CA GLN A 92 12.60 -32.98 26.74
C GLN A 92 13.34 -34.30 26.64
N VAL A 93 13.53 -34.77 25.41
CA VAL A 93 14.28 -35.98 25.09
C VAL A 93 15.53 -35.56 24.34
N ASN A 94 16.71 -35.94 24.83
CA ASN A 94 17.92 -35.93 24.04
C ASN A 94 17.97 -37.23 23.23
N VAL A 95 17.84 -37.13 21.90
CA VAL A 95 17.68 -38.29 21.02
C VAL A 95 19.00 -39.07 20.87
N GLN A 96 20.14 -38.43 21.14
CA GLN A 96 21.45 -39.09 21.08
C GLN A 96 21.81 -39.82 22.37
N THR A 97 21.55 -39.21 23.52
CA THR A 97 21.90 -39.81 24.83
C THR A 97 20.79 -40.68 25.41
N GLY A 98 19.56 -40.50 24.94
CA GLY A 98 18.37 -41.15 25.50
C GLY A 98 17.89 -40.50 26.81
N GLU A 99 18.51 -39.41 27.26
CA GLU A 99 18.11 -38.72 28.49
C GLU A 99 16.76 -38.04 28.34
N VAL A 100 15.90 -38.21 29.36
CA VAL A 100 14.58 -37.61 29.42
C VAL A 100 14.48 -36.70 30.64
N SER A 101 14.07 -35.46 30.42
CA SER A 101 13.83 -34.46 31.46
C SER A 101 12.36 -34.07 31.47
N HIS A 102 11.74 -34.10 32.64
CA HIS A 102 10.35 -33.66 32.84
C HIS A 102 10.32 -32.36 33.62
N ARG A 103 9.40 -31.46 33.25
CA ARG A 103 9.12 -30.24 34.02
C ARG A 103 7.62 -30.03 34.11
N ASP A 104 7.16 -29.76 35.32
CA ASP A 104 5.78 -29.44 35.65
C ASP A 104 5.66 -27.93 35.92
N TYR A 105 4.65 -27.31 35.33
CA TYR A 105 4.38 -25.87 35.40
C TYR A 105 2.98 -25.58 35.94
N ARG A 106 2.22 -26.59 36.38
CA ARG A 106 0.82 -26.43 36.83
C ARG A 106 0.67 -25.43 37.98
N ASP A 107 1.66 -25.37 38.88
CA ASP A 107 1.66 -24.47 40.05
C ASP A 107 2.36 -23.12 39.77
N ALA A 108 2.72 -22.83 38.52
CA ALA A 108 3.39 -21.58 38.19
C ALA A 108 2.41 -20.39 38.29
N ALA A 109 2.66 -19.47 39.23
CA ALA A 109 1.85 -18.26 39.40
C ALA A 109 1.86 -17.32 38.17
N ASN A 110 2.88 -17.41 37.32
CA ASN A 110 2.99 -16.67 36.07
C ASN A 110 3.48 -17.61 34.95
N PRO A 111 2.59 -18.44 34.37
CA PRO A 111 2.98 -19.46 33.42
C PRO A 111 3.38 -18.86 32.07
N PHE A 112 4.16 -19.61 31.29
CA PHE A 112 4.40 -19.30 29.89
C PHE A 112 3.13 -19.57 29.08
N ILE A 113 2.75 -18.63 28.22
CA ILE A 113 1.56 -18.73 27.38
C ILE A 113 1.93 -18.83 25.90
N LEU A 114 0.98 -19.30 25.10
CA LEU A 114 1.16 -19.46 23.66
C LEU A 114 0.46 -18.34 22.87
N HIS A 115 1.13 -17.83 21.85
CA HIS A 115 0.56 -16.90 20.86
C HIS A 115 0.70 -17.43 19.45
N ARG A 116 -0.13 -16.91 18.54
CA ARG A 116 -0.15 -17.25 17.11
C ARG A 116 -0.43 -18.73 16.89
N LYS A 117 -1.54 -19.23 17.44
CA LYS A 117 -1.88 -20.67 17.44
C LYS A 117 -2.01 -21.25 16.02
N GLU A 118 -2.45 -20.44 15.06
CA GLU A 118 -2.55 -20.79 13.65
C GLU A 118 -1.20 -21.21 13.04
N THR A 119 -0.07 -20.73 13.59
CA THR A 119 1.26 -21.06 13.07
C THR A 119 1.72 -22.49 13.41
N PHE A 120 1.08 -23.17 14.36
CA PHE A 120 1.48 -24.53 14.77
C PHE A 120 0.70 -25.63 14.04
N VAL A 121 -0.42 -25.31 13.40
CA VAL A 121 -1.35 -26.26 12.78
C VAL A 121 -1.37 -26.10 11.25
N THR A 122 -2.04 -27.00 10.53
CA THR A 122 -2.27 -26.85 9.09
C THR A 122 -3.53 -26.00 8.81
N PRO A 123 -3.70 -25.44 7.60
CA PRO A 123 -4.89 -24.67 7.23
C PRO A 123 -6.22 -25.44 7.35
N GLU A 124 -6.18 -26.77 7.29
CA GLU A 124 -7.35 -27.65 7.41
C GLU A 124 -7.76 -27.89 8.88
N TYR A 125 -6.99 -27.37 9.84
CA TYR A 125 -7.32 -27.51 11.25
C TYR A 125 -8.64 -26.80 11.58
N PRO A 126 -9.60 -27.42 12.29
CA PRO A 126 -10.96 -26.87 12.45
C PRO A 126 -11.02 -25.43 12.98
N HIS A 127 -10.11 -25.08 13.91
CA HIS A 127 -10.05 -23.75 14.52
C HIS A 127 -9.05 -22.79 13.85
N TYR A 128 -8.43 -23.18 12.72
CA TYR A 128 -7.45 -22.35 12.01
C TYR A 128 -8.00 -20.94 11.69
N PRO A 129 -9.22 -20.78 11.12
CA PRO A 129 -9.74 -19.45 10.80
C PRO A 129 -9.91 -18.56 12.03
N GLN A 130 -10.32 -19.14 13.16
CA GLN A 130 -10.52 -18.45 14.43
C GLN A 130 -9.19 -17.99 15.04
N PHE A 131 -8.19 -18.88 15.07
CA PHE A 131 -6.85 -18.53 15.58
C PHE A 131 -6.20 -17.45 14.72
N ALA A 132 -6.30 -17.58 13.40
CA ALA A 132 -5.78 -16.59 12.47
C ALA A 132 -6.49 -15.24 12.62
N ALA A 133 -7.80 -15.23 12.88
CA ALA A 133 -8.56 -14.00 13.14
C ALA A 133 -8.10 -13.30 14.42
N LEU A 134 -7.94 -14.02 15.52
CA LEU A 134 -7.42 -13.46 16.77
C LEU A 134 -6.02 -12.88 16.57
N THR A 135 -5.11 -13.65 15.95
CA THR A 135 -3.76 -13.17 15.66
C THR A 135 -3.79 -11.89 14.83
N ARG A 136 -4.65 -11.78 13.82
CA ARG A 136 -4.80 -10.55 13.03
C ARG A 136 -5.24 -9.36 13.89
N GLN A 137 -6.21 -9.56 14.79
CA GLN A 137 -6.66 -8.50 15.70
C GLN A 137 -5.53 -8.06 16.65
N GLU A 138 -4.76 -9.01 17.18
CA GLU A 138 -3.64 -8.73 18.08
C GLU A 138 -2.47 -8.03 17.40
N ASP A 139 -2.09 -8.48 16.19
CA ASP A 139 -1.03 -7.87 15.39
C ASP A 139 -1.42 -6.46 14.94
N ALA A 140 -2.69 -6.26 14.57
CA ALA A 140 -3.21 -4.95 14.17
C ALA A 140 -3.14 -3.90 15.29
N LEU A 141 -3.30 -4.32 16.55
CA LEU A 141 -3.11 -3.45 17.71
C LEU A 141 -1.65 -3.36 18.17
N GLY A 142 -0.72 -4.03 17.50
CA GLY A 142 0.69 -4.12 17.91
C GLY A 142 0.89 -4.90 19.21
N LEU A 143 -0.11 -5.67 19.69
CA LEU A 143 0.01 -6.42 20.95
C LEU A 143 1.14 -7.45 20.87
N LEU A 144 1.40 -8.00 19.69
CA LEU A 144 2.42 -9.02 19.43
C LEU A 144 3.82 -8.44 19.15
N ASP A 145 3.98 -7.11 19.16
CA ASP A 145 5.29 -6.46 19.04
C ASP A 145 6.19 -6.83 20.22
N ASN A 146 7.49 -6.92 19.94
CA ASN A 146 8.49 -7.37 20.91
C ASN A 146 8.14 -8.73 21.56
N PRO A 147 8.19 -9.83 20.79
CA PRO A 147 7.72 -11.15 21.22
C PRO A 147 8.47 -11.71 22.45
N ARG A 148 9.62 -11.12 22.83
CA ARG A 148 10.36 -11.50 24.05
C ARG A 148 9.69 -11.01 25.33
N ALA A 149 8.86 -9.98 25.26
CA ALA A 149 8.23 -9.35 26.42
C ALA A 149 6.87 -9.98 26.79
N ILE A 150 6.22 -10.69 25.86
CA ILE A 150 4.81 -11.13 26.02
C ILE A 150 4.66 -12.60 26.46
N GLY A 151 5.75 -13.36 26.59
CA GLY A 151 5.68 -14.81 26.74
C GLY A 151 5.10 -15.35 28.06
N THR A 152 4.76 -14.50 29.03
CA THR A 152 4.18 -14.91 30.33
C THR A 152 2.81 -14.31 30.54
N ARG A 153 1.91 -15.02 31.23
CA ARG A 153 0.52 -14.60 31.44
C ARG A 153 0.41 -13.19 32.03
N ARG A 154 1.17 -12.88 33.07
CA ARG A 154 1.16 -11.56 33.71
C ARG A 154 1.60 -10.46 32.74
N ALA A 155 2.69 -10.68 32.00
CA ALA A 155 3.18 -9.69 31.05
C ALA A 155 2.17 -9.46 29.91
N TRP A 156 1.45 -10.50 29.51
CA TRP A 156 0.36 -10.40 28.54
C TRP A 156 -0.87 -9.69 29.10
N GLU A 157 -1.29 -9.98 30.32
CA GLU A 157 -2.39 -9.27 30.97
C GLU A 157 -2.06 -7.78 31.17
N GLU A 158 -0.82 -7.46 31.53
CA GLU A 158 -0.30 -6.08 31.61
C GLU A 158 -0.31 -5.42 30.23
N ARG A 159 0.09 -6.12 29.16
CA ARG A 159 -0.01 -5.67 27.76
C ARG A 159 -1.46 -5.37 27.39
N LEU A 160 -2.38 -6.31 27.61
CA LEU A 160 -3.81 -6.13 27.35
C LEU A 160 -4.37 -4.93 28.14
N ALA A 161 -3.96 -4.76 29.40
CA ALA A 161 -4.35 -3.61 30.22
C ALA A 161 -3.79 -2.28 29.69
N GLN A 162 -2.52 -2.24 29.27
CA GLN A 162 -1.91 -1.04 28.65
C GLN A 162 -2.70 -0.59 27.41
N PHE A 163 -3.20 -1.55 26.62
CA PHE A 163 -4.00 -1.29 25.44
C PHE A 163 -5.52 -1.22 25.71
N GLN A 164 -5.93 -1.32 26.98
CA GLN A 164 -7.33 -1.28 27.45
C GLN A 164 -8.26 -2.35 26.85
N VAL A 165 -7.69 -3.48 26.44
CA VAL A 165 -8.39 -4.61 25.84
C VAL A 165 -8.39 -5.84 26.75
N ALA A 166 -9.29 -6.77 26.46
CA ALA A 166 -9.41 -8.09 27.05
C ALA A 166 -9.71 -9.08 25.92
N VAL A 167 -9.65 -10.37 26.23
CA VAL A 167 -10.03 -11.41 25.29
C VAL A 167 -11.34 -12.04 25.77
N ASP A 168 -12.32 -12.14 24.88
CA ASP A 168 -13.56 -12.88 25.08
C ASP A 168 -13.65 -13.98 24.01
N GLY A 169 -13.56 -15.24 24.43
CA GLY A 169 -13.29 -16.36 23.53
C GLY A 169 -11.97 -16.18 22.77
N HIS A 170 -12.04 -16.07 21.44
CA HIS A 170 -10.89 -15.78 20.56
C HIS A 170 -11.08 -14.46 19.82
N THR A 171 -11.65 -13.48 20.51
CA THR A 171 -11.87 -12.13 19.98
C THR A 171 -11.37 -11.12 20.99
N LEU A 172 -10.70 -10.08 20.51
CA LEU A 172 -10.31 -8.94 21.33
C LEU A 172 -11.49 -8.00 21.52
N ILE A 173 -11.75 -7.65 22.78
CA ILE A 173 -12.79 -6.72 23.21
C ILE A 173 -12.17 -5.63 24.09
N HIS A 174 -12.84 -4.49 24.25
CA HIS A 174 -12.40 -3.48 25.22
C HIS A 174 -12.81 -3.90 26.64
N ARG A 175 -11.96 -3.69 27.67
CA ARG A 175 -12.22 -4.15 29.06
C ARG A 175 -13.56 -3.68 29.67
N VAL A 176 -14.05 -2.53 29.23
CA VAL A 176 -15.33 -1.93 29.69
C VAL A 176 -16.56 -2.78 29.32
N LEU A 177 -16.47 -3.64 28.30
CA LEU A 177 -17.56 -4.53 27.89
C LEU A 177 -17.76 -5.74 28.80
N LEU A 178 -16.83 -6.00 29.73
CA LEU A 178 -16.96 -7.04 30.74
C LEU A 178 -17.93 -6.64 31.87
N ASP A 179 -18.43 -5.39 31.87
CA ASP A 179 -19.33 -4.85 32.89
C ASP A 179 -20.80 -4.83 32.38
N PRO A 180 -21.71 -5.68 32.91
CA PRO A 180 -23.07 -5.84 32.39
C PRO A 180 -23.99 -4.61 32.55
N SER A 181 -23.56 -3.57 33.29
CA SER A 181 -24.38 -2.37 33.54
C SER A 181 -24.32 -1.32 32.43
N ALA A 182 -23.52 -1.52 31.37
CA ALA A 182 -23.32 -0.56 30.27
C ALA A 182 -24.37 -0.67 29.14
N ALA A 183 -25.62 -1.04 29.46
CA ALA A 183 -26.69 -1.12 28.48
C ALA A 183 -27.27 0.27 28.13
N GLN A 184 -27.32 0.57 26.83
CA GLN A 184 -27.82 1.81 26.19
C GLN A 184 -26.99 3.08 26.42
N VAL A 185 -25.78 3.07 25.86
CA VAL A 185 -25.05 4.33 25.61
C VAL A 185 -25.77 5.12 24.51
N LYS A 186 -26.36 6.27 24.85
CA LYS A 186 -26.95 7.22 23.88
C LYS A 186 -25.85 7.78 22.98
N ILE A 187 -25.85 7.50 21.68
CA ILE A 187 -24.77 7.90 20.75
C ILE A 187 -25.05 9.27 20.13
N ASP A 188 -24.12 10.21 20.31
CA ASP A 188 -24.22 11.59 19.82
C ASP A 188 -23.59 11.75 18.42
N ARG A 189 -24.17 11.13 17.38
CA ARG A 189 -23.61 11.09 16.01
C ARG A 189 -23.19 12.47 15.46
N HIS A 190 -23.95 13.52 15.78
CA HIS A 190 -23.69 14.90 15.35
C HIS A 190 -22.31 15.44 15.77
N LYS A 191 -21.70 14.90 16.83
CA LYS A 191 -20.36 15.31 17.31
C LYS A 191 -19.20 14.76 16.48
N ALA A 192 -19.47 13.88 15.51
CA ALA A 192 -18.46 13.37 14.58
C ALA A 192 -18.16 14.35 13.43
N ALA A 193 -19.01 15.35 13.19
CA ALA A 193 -18.77 16.37 12.18
C ALA A 193 -17.61 17.30 12.61
N ILE A 194 -16.58 17.42 11.76
CA ILE A 194 -15.38 18.23 12.02
C ILE A 194 -15.43 19.50 11.16
N SER A 195 -15.20 20.66 11.78
CA SER A 195 -14.98 21.92 11.07
C SER A 195 -13.59 21.93 10.43
N ARG A 196 -13.53 22.18 9.11
CA ARG A 196 -12.29 22.17 8.32
C ARG A 196 -12.21 23.37 7.39
N THR A 197 -10.99 23.87 7.19
CA THR A 197 -10.67 25.02 6.33
C THR A 197 -10.57 24.65 4.85
N ASP A 198 -10.37 23.37 4.53
CA ASP A 198 -10.17 22.86 3.18
C ASP A 198 -11.24 21.81 2.79
N PHE A 199 -11.29 21.40 1.52
CA PHE A 199 -12.16 20.33 1.02
C PHE A 199 -11.93 19.02 1.77
N SER A 200 -13.01 18.27 1.99
CA SER A 200 -12.91 16.88 2.43
C SER A 200 -12.12 16.04 1.44
N LYS A 201 -11.45 15.02 1.96
CA LYS A 201 -10.70 14.05 1.18
C LYS A 201 -11.50 13.45 0.01
N PRO A 202 -12.73 12.93 0.19
CA PRO A 202 -13.53 12.40 -0.93
C PRO A 202 -13.82 13.46 -2.00
N VAL A 203 -14.17 14.69 -1.62
CA VAL A 203 -14.47 15.77 -2.57
C VAL A 203 -13.22 16.26 -3.30
N ARG A 204 -12.08 16.34 -2.62
CA ARG A 204 -10.79 16.68 -3.25
C ARG A 204 -10.39 15.68 -4.32
N LEU A 205 -10.51 14.39 -4.04
CA LEU A 205 -10.23 13.34 -5.03
C LEU A 205 -11.17 13.43 -6.23
N ALA A 206 -12.44 13.80 -6.02
CA ALA A 206 -13.38 14.00 -7.12
C ALA A 206 -13.01 15.22 -8.00
N LEU A 207 -12.51 16.30 -7.39
CA LEU A 207 -11.97 17.45 -8.11
C LEU A 207 -10.72 17.09 -8.92
N GLU A 208 -9.75 16.41 -8.30
CA GLU A 208 -8.53 15.93 -8.99
C GLU A 208 -8.85 14.96 -10.13
N ALA A 209 -9.94 14.19 -9.99
CA ALA A 209 -10.48 13.31 -11.02
C ALA A 209 -11.24 14.04 -12.14
N GLY A 210 -11.47 15.35 -12.02
CA GLY A 210 -12.24 16.14 -12.99
C GLY A 210 -13.75 15.86 -12.99
N LEU A 211 -14.28 15.24 -11.93
CA LEU A 211 -15.71 14.93 -11.80
C LEU A 211 -16.55 16.15 -11.40
N LEU A 212 -15.90 17.19 -10.89
CA LEU A 212 -16.52 18.44 -10.46
C LEU A 212 -15.94 19.59 -11.29
N HIS A 213 -16.77 20.21 -12.12
CA HIS A 213 -16.43 21.35 -12.96
C HIS A 213 -17.57 22.37 -12.98
N PRO A 214 -17.35 23.62 -13.44
CA PRO A 214 -18.43 24.60 -13.56
C PRO A 214 -19.62 24.02 -14.33
N GLY A 215 -20.83 24.20 -13.77
CA GLY A 215 -22.07 23.65 -14.32
C GLY A 215 -22.48 22.26 -13.81
N THR A 216 -21.61 21.51 -13.13
CA THR A 216 -21.98 20.25 -12.47
C THR A 216 -22.89 20.52 -11.26
N THR A 217 -23.90 19.67 -11.06
CA THR A 217 -24.72 19.67 -9.84
C THR A 217 -24.12 18.75 -8.77
N PHE A 218 -24.03 19.22 -7.54
CA PHE A 218 -23.41 18.52 -6.40
C PHE A 218 -24.36 18.45 -5.20
N PHE A 219 -24.49 17.28 -4.59
CA PHE A 219 -25.28 17.08 -3.37
C PHE A 219 -24.48 16.38 -2.28
N ASP A 220 -24.41 16.97 -1.08
CA ASP A 220 -23.71 16.39 0.07
C ASP A 220 -24.72 15.76 1.06
N TYR A 221 -24.74 14.42 1.11
CA TYR A 221 -25.63 13.62 1.95
C TYR A 221 -24.95 13.37 3.30
N GLY A 222 -25.46 13.99 4.37
CA GLY A 222 -24.79 14.05 5.67
C GLY A 222 -23.74 15.17 5.73
N CYS A 223 -24.08 16.37 5.23
CA CYS A 223 -23.13 17.45 5.02
C CYS A 223 -22.55 18.08 6.31
N GLY A 224 -23.07 17.71 7.48
CA GLY A 224 -22.75 18.37 8.74
C GLY A 224 -22.98 19.87 8.65
N GLN A 225 -21.93 20.64 8.94
CA GLN A 225 -21.96 22.10 8.89
C GLN A 225 -21.99 22.69 7.45
N GLY A 226 -21.76 21.86 6.42
CA GLY A 226 -21.90 22.27 5.01
C GLY A 226 -20.65 22.88 4.36
N GLY A 227 -19.46 22.67 4.93
CA GLY A 227 -18.22 23.29 4.42
C GLY A 227 -17.82 22.85 3.01
N ASP A 228 -18.10 21.61 2.60
CA ASP A 228 -17.84 21.17 1.22
C ASP A 228 -18.81 21.81 0.23
N ILE A 229 -20.08 21.98 0.60
CA ILE A 229 -21.10 22.69 -0.20
C ILE A 229 -20.62 24.10 -0.53
N GLU A 230 -20.19 24.87 0.48
CA GLU A 230 -19.73 26.25 0.28
C GLU A 230 -18.52 26.34 -0.66
N ARG A 231 -17.58 25.41 -0.54
CA ARG A 231 -16.37 25.41 -1.36
C ARG A 231 -16.64 24.94 -2.78
N VAL A 232 -17.48 23.92 -2.98
CA VAL A 232 -17.90 23.45 -4.30
C VAL A 232 -18.70 24.54 -5.04
N SER A 233 -19.57 25.28 -4.32
CA SER A 233 -20.29 26.43 -4.89
C SER A 233 -19.34 27.50 -5.46
N LYS A 234 -18.23 27.80 -4.75
CA LYS A 234 -17.21 28.77 -5.21
C LYS A 234 -16.48 28.35 -6.49
N LEU A 235 -16.54 27.07 -6.86
CA LEU A 235 -16.00 26.55 -8.13
C LEU A 235 -17.00 26.68 -9.30
N GLY A 236 -18.16 27.30 -9.10
CA GLY A 236 -19.19 27.45 -10.13
C GLY A 236 -20.10 26.23 -10.31
N CYS A 237 -20.10 25.31 -9.33
CA CYS A 237 -21.04 24.18 -9.29
C CYS A 237 -22.34 24.58 -8.58
N GLN A 238 -23.47 23.98 -8.96
CA GLN A 238 -24.71 24.10 -8.19
C GLN A 238 -24.68 23.09 -7.05
N SER A 239 -24.55 23.55 -5.81
CA SER A 239 -24.35 22.67 -4.65
C SER A 239 -25.48 22.76 -3.63
N ALA A 240 -25.96 21.62 -3.15
CA ALA A 240 -26.91 21.50 -2.06
C ALA A 240 -26.45 20.40 -1.07
N GLY A 241 -27.13 20.27 0.07
CA GLY A 241 -26.85 19.17 0.98
C GLY A 241 -27.80 19.11 2.16
N TRP A 242 -27.87 17.93 2.75
CA TRP A 242 -28.78 17.57 3.83
C TRP A 242 -28.01 16.93 4.97
N ASP A 243 -28.44 17.16 6.20
CA ASP A 243 -27.90 16.51 7.39
C ASP A 243 -29.02 16.31 8.42
N PRO A 244 -29.15 15.13 9.04
CA PRO A 244 -30.25 14.84 9.95
C PRO A 244 -30.27 15.73 11.21
N HIS A 245 -29.15 16.36 11.55
CA HIS A 245 -29.04 17.25 12.71
C HIS A 245 -28.87 18.71 12.32
N TYR A 246 -27.93 19.01 11.43
CA TYR A 246 -27.54 20.38 11.10
C TYR A 246 -28.46 21.03 10.05
N ARG A 247 -29.09 20.23 9.17
CA ARG A 247 -29.97 20.71 8.09
C ARG A 247 -31.14 19.73 7.84
N PRO A 248 -31.97 19.42 8.85
CA PRO A 248 -32.99 18.37 8.76
C PRO A 248 -34.07 18.67 7.71
N ASP A 249 -34.42 19.95 7.56
CA ASP A 249 -35.49 20.42 6.66
C ASP A 249 -34.99 20.72 5.23
N ALA A 250 -33.70 20.54 4.95
CA ALA A 250 -33.17 20.77 3.61
C ALA A 250 -33.70 19.71 2.63
N PRO A 251 -34.14 20.10 1.42
CA PRO A 251 -34.64 19.13 0.44
C PRO A 251 -33.50 18.22 -0.03
N ARG A 252 -33.78 16.92 -0.09
CA ARG A 252 -32.92 15.93 -0.74
C ARG A 252 -33.18 15.99 -2.24
N VAL A 253 -32.23 16.53 -3.00
CA VAL A 253 -32.36 16.78 -4.45
C VAL A 253 -31.39 15.91 -5.22
N ALA A 254 -31.79 15.51 -6.43
CA ALA A 254 -30.91 14.76 -7.32
C ALA A 254 -29.76 15.65 -7.83
N ALA A 255 -28.59 15.07 -8.04
CA ALA A 255 -27.41 15.76 -8.52
C ALA A 255 -26.52 14.83 -9.37
N ASP A 256 -25.73 15.41 -10.26
CA ASP A 256 -24.71 14.72 -11.07
C ASP A 256 -23.74 13.97 -10.15
N VAL A 257 -23.24 14.65 -9.13
CA VAL A 257 -22.33 14.09 -8.14
C VAL A 257 -22.95 14.15 -6.74
N VAL A 258 -23.12 12.99 -6.11
CA VAL A 258 -23.57 12.90 -4.72
C VAL A 258 -22.42 12.45 -3.83
N ASN A 259 -22.19 13.11 -2.71
CA ASN A 259 -21.21 12.73 -1.71
C ASN A 259 -21.89 12.12 -0.48
N LEU A 260 -21.57 10.86 -0.17
CA LEU A 260 -21.87 10.18 1.09
C LEU A 260 -20.57 10.09 1.91
N GLY A 261 -20.11 11.26 2.37
CA GLY A 261 -18.79 11.45 2.93
C GLY A 261 -18.71 11.09 4.42
N TYR A 262 -18.09 9.97 4.78
CA TYR A 262 -17.90 9.53 6.17
C TYR A 262 -19.19 9.34 7.00
N VAL A 263 -20.31 9.07 6.32
CA VAL A 263 -21.62 8.89 6.96
C VAL A 263 -21.84 7.46 7.43
N ILE A 264 -21.56 6.48 6.57
CA ILE A 264 -21.81 5.07 6.87
C ILE A 264 -20.93 4.52 7.99
N ASN A 265 -19.87 5.22 8.38
CA ASN A 265 -19.06 4.85 9.56
C ASN A 265 -19.63 5.38 10.87
N VAL A 266 -20.52 6.37 10.88
CA VAL A 266 -21.07 6.93 12.14
C VAL A 266 -22.46 6.41 12.48
N ILE A 267 -23.04 5.57 11.62
CA ILE A 267 -24.36 4.96 11.82
C ILE A 267 -24.16 3.55 12.40
N GLU A 268 -24.63 3.32 13.62
CA GLU A 268 -24.51 2.04 14.33
C GLU A 268 -25.41 0.94 13.73
N SER A 269 -26.63 1.28 13.33
CA SER A 269 -27.59 0.34 12.75
C SER A 269 -27.17 -0.08 11.34
N GLN A 270 -26.99 -1.38 11.11
CA GLN A 270 -26.68 -1.91 9.77
C GLN A 270 -27.80 -1.66 8.77
N ALA A 271 -29.06 -1.75 9.22
CA ALA A 271 -30.22 -1.49 8.36
C ALA A 271 -30.26 -0.02 7.92
N GLU A 272 -30.00 0.91 8.85
CA GLU A 272 -29.96 2.34 8.55
C GLU A 272 -28.76 2.71 7.67
N ARG A 273 -27.59 2.09 7.87
CA ARG A 273 -26.43 2.23 6.97
C ARG A 273 -26.77 1.84 5.54
N ARG A 274 -27.47 0.72 5.39
CA ARG A 274 -27.91 0.21 4.08
C ARG A 274 -28.88 1.18 3.43
N GLU A 275 -29.87 1.67 4.18
CA GLU A 275 -30.86 2.62 3.69
C GLU A 275 -30.22 3.95 3.29
N ALA A 276 -29.33 4.51 4.10
CA ALA A 276 -28.62 5.76 3.77
C ALA A 276 -27.81 5.63 2.48
N LEU A 277 -27.14 4.49 2.26
CA LEU A 277 -26.40 4.23 1.02
C LEU A 277 -27.32 4.14 -0.20
N ILE A 278 -28.46 3.46 -0.08
CA ILE A 278 -29.46 3.35 -1.16
C ILE A 278 -30.06 4.74 -1.48
N GLN A 279 -30.43 5.50 -0.46
CA GLN A 279 -31.01 6.84 -0.62
C GLN A 279 -30.02 7.82 -1.28
N ALA A 280 -28.74 7.79 -0.89
CA ALA A 280 -27.72 8.59 -1.57
C ALA A 280 -27.55 8.17 -3.05
N TRP A 281 -27.62 6.87 -3.33
CA TRP A 281 -27.58 6.36 -4.70
C TRP A 281 -28.78 6.83 -5.53
N GLU A 282 -30.00 6.80 -5.00
CA GLU A 282 -31.21 7.27 -5.69
C GLU A 282 -31.11 8.74 -6.15
N LEU A 283 -30.43 9.60 -5.38
CA LEU A 283 -30.19 11.00 -5.74
C LEU A 283 -29.10 11.16 -6.82
N THR A 284 -28.29 10.13 -7.07
CA THR A 284 -27.13 10.20 -7.95
C THR A 284 -27.50 10.06 -9.41
N GLN A 285 -27.19 11.07 -10.23
CA GLN A 285 -27.37 11.04 -11.69
C GLN A 285 -26.14 10.52 -12.45
N GLN A 286 -24.92 10.81 -11.99
CA GLN A 286 -23.68 10.35 -12.65
C GLN A 286 -22.76 9.57 -11.72
N VAL A 287 -22.31 10.16 -10.60
CA VAL A 287 -21.31 9.55 -9.71
C VAL A 287 -21.67 9.71 -8.23
N LEU A 288 -21.68 8.60 -7.50
CA LEU A 288 -21.78 8.57 -6.04
C LEU A 288 -20.38 8.41 -5.45
N ILE A 289 -20.01 9.32 -4.57
CA ILE A 289 -18.80 9.23 -3.77
C ILE A 289 -19.17 8.60 -2.43
N VAL A 290 -18.61 7.44 -2.11
CA VAL A 290 -18.79 6.78 -0.82
C VAL A 290 -17.47 6.77 -0.08
N SER A 291 -17.46 7.23 1.16
CA SER A 291 -16.27 7.12 1.99
C SER A 291 -16.57 6.73 3.43
N ALA A 292 -15.65 5.97 4.01
CA ALA A 292 -15.66 5.57 5.40
C ALA A 292 -14.24 5.56 5.96
N GLN A 293 -14.11 5.58 7.29
CA GLN A 293 -12.80 5.38 7.90
C GLN A 293 -12.40 3.92 7.73
N VAL A 294 -11.19 3.70 7.20
CA VAL A 294 -10.57 2.38 7.15
C VAL A 294 -9.76 2.17 8.41
N LEU A 295 -9.66 0.92 8.88
CA LEU A 295 -8.85 0.57 10.04
C LEU A 295 -7.38 0.94 9.77
N ILE A 296 -7.00 2.11 10.27
CA ILE A 296 -5.61 2.50 10.48
C ILE A 296 -5.41 2.20 11.95
N ALA A 297 -4.43 1.36 12.29
CA ALA A 297 -4.10 1.00 13.66
C ALA A 297 -3.79 2.25 14.51
N GLN A 298 -4.83 2.94 14.98
CA GLN A 298 -4.68 4.07 15.87
C GLN A 298 -4.60 3.53 17.28
N GLY A 299 -3.40 3.65 17.84
CA GLY A 299 -3.19 3.43 19.26
C GLY A 299 -4.10 4.31 20.11
N ASN A 300 -4.71 3.65 21.09
CA ASN A 300 -5.34 4.15 22.30
C ASN A 300 -6.84 4.53 22.27
N SER A 301 -7.57 3.78 23.12
CA SER A 301 -8.84 4.09 23.78
C SER A 301 -10.08 4.27 22.90
N GLN A 302 -10.66 3.16 22.45
CA GLN A 302 -11.94 3.15 21.77
C GLN A 302 -12.78 1.95 22.27
N ILE A 303 -14.02 2.22 22.70
CA ILE A 303 -14.93 1.23 23.30
C ILE A 303 -15.60 0.47 22.16
N VAL A 304 -15.40 -0.83 21.98
CA VAL A 304 -16.11 -1.57 20.90
C VAL A 304 -17.63 -1.58 21.19
N TYR A 305 -18.47 -1.35 20.18
CA TYR A 305 -19.94 -1.40 20.26
C TYR A 305 -20.48 -1.92 18.94
N GLY A 306 -21.23 -3.03 18.91
CA GLY A 306 -21.65 -3.66 17.67
C GLY A 306 -20.45 -4.08 16.80
N ASP A 307 -20.37 -3.59 15.56
CA ASP A 307 -19.26 -3.80 14.62
C ASP A 307 -18.36 -2.56 14.44
N GLY A 308 -18.42 -1.62 15.39
CA GLY A 308 -17.59 -0.41 15.42
C GLY A 308 -17.14 -0.07 16.84
N VAL A 309 -16.77 1.18 17.06
CA VAL A 309 -16.34 1.69 18.37
C VAL A 309 -17.10 2.96 18.76
N ILE A 310 -17.30 3.17 20.06
CA ILE A 310 -17.70 4.44 20.66
C ILE A 310 -16.44 5.21 21.04
N THR A 311 -16.32 6.42 20.51
CA THR A 311 -15.20 7.33 20.80
C THR A 311 -15.38 8.00 22.17
N ARG A 312 -14.32 8.63 22.70
CA ARG A 312 -14.40 9.46 23.93
C ARG A 312 -15.44 10.59 23.87
N ARG A 313 -15.90 10.98 22.67
CA ARG A 313 -16.94 11.99 22.45
C ARG A 313 -18.36 11.41 22.41
N ASN A 314 -18.50 10.11 22.73
CA ASN A 314 -19.75 9.38 22.72
C ASN A 314 -20.38 9.25 21.31
N THR A 315 -19.53 9.13 20.28
CA THR A 315 -19.93 8.91 18.86
C THR A 315 -19.60 7.48 18.44
N PHE A 316 -20.44 6.84 17.62
CA PHE A 316 -20.13 5.56 16.98
C PHE A 316 -19.19 5.78 15.79
N GLN A 317 -18.28 4.83 15.58
CA GLN A 317 -17.32 4.83 14.50
C GLN A 317 -17.01 3.40 14.08
N LYS A 318 -17.50 2.96 12.92
CA LYS A 318 -17.03 1.73 12.27
C LYS A 318 -15.78 2.01 11.45
N TYR A 319 -14.74 1.22 11.71
CA TYR A 319 -13.57 1.15 10.86
C TYR A 319 -13.74 -0.05 9.93
N TYR A 320 -13.71 0.21 8.62
CA TYR A 320 -13.83 -0.85 7.62
C TYR A 320 -12.44 -1.35 7.23
N ASP A 321 -12.31 -2.62 6.86
CA ASP A 321 -11.24 -2.99 5.95
C ASP A 321 -11.55 -2.47 4.55
N GLN A 322 -10.51 -2.18 3.74
CA GLN A 322 -10.73 -1.63 2.39
C GLN A 322 -11.60 -2.56 1.54
N GLU A 323 -11.33 -3.87 1.56
CA GLU A 323 -12.08 -4.88 0.82
C GLU A 323 -13.49 -5.06 1.39
N GLU A 324 -13.64 -5.03 2.72
CA GLU A 324 -14.94 -5.08 3.39
C GLU A 324 -15.84 -3.93 2.91
N LEU A 325 -15.30 -2.71 2.88
CA LEU A 325 -16.03 -1.54 2.41
C LEU A 325 -16.45 -1.69 0.94
N LYS A 326 -15.56 -2.19 0.08
CA LYS A 326 -15.89 -2.42 -1.33
C LYS A 326 -17.03 -3.42 -1.47
N ILE A 327 -16.89 -4.59 -0.84
CA ILE A 327 -17.87 -5.68 -0.92
C ILE A 327 -19.23 -5.19 -0.42
N TYR A 328 -19.23 -4.44 0.69
CA TYR A 328 -20.45 -3.83 1.22
C TYR A 328 -21.12 -2.91 0.19
N ILE A 329 -20.38 -1.97 -0.42
CA ILE A 329 -20.92 -1.06 -1.43
C ILE A 329 -21.45 -1.83 -2.64
N ASP A 330 -20.64 -2.74 -3.19
CA ASP A 330 -20.99 -3.53 -4.37
C ASP A 330 -22.26 -4.37 -4.14
N GLN A 331 -22.39 -5.02 -2.98
CA GLN A 331 -23.54 -5.86 -2.65
C GLN A 331 -24.81 -5.06 -2.39
N VAL A 332 -24.69 -3.88 -1.77
CA VAL A 332 -25.86 -3.02 -1.49
C VAL A 332 -26.38 -2.39 -2.77
N LEU A 333 -25.48 -1.89 -3.63
CA LEU A 333 -25.86 -1.13 -4.83
C LEU A 333 -26.00 -2.00 -6.09
N GLY A 334 -25.40 -3.19 -6.11
CA GLY A 334 -25.35 -4.05 -7.30
C GLY A 334 -24.46 -3.51 -8.43
N VAL A 335 -23.54 -2.59 -8.11
CA VAL A 335 -22.65 -1.89 -9.06
C VAL A 335 -21.20 -1.99 -8.58
N ASP A 336 -20.25 -2.23 -9.49
CA ASP A 336 -18.82 -2.33 -9.16
C ASP A 336 -18.24 -0.95 -8.79
N ALA A 337 -17.95 -0.75 -7.50
CA ALA A 337 -17.34 0.46 -6.98
C ALA A 337 -15.87 0.59 -7.38
N VAL A 338 -15.47 1.78 -7.84
CA VAL A 338 -14.09 2.09 -8.24
C VAL A 338 -13.32 2.71 -7.08
N PRO A 339 -12.21 2.11 -6.61
CA PRO A 339 -11.40 2.71 -5.55
C PRO A 339 -10.75 4.00 -6.05
N ALA A 340 -11.04 5.10 -5.35
CA ALA A 340 -10.43 6.40 -5.59
C ALA A 340 -9.24 6.66 -4.65
N GLY A 341 -9.28 6.06 -3.45
CA GLY A 341 -8.22 6.08 -2.44
C GLY A 341 -8.58 5.17 -1.25
N LEU A 342 -7.72 5.14 -0.22
CA LEU A 342 -8.02 4.39 1.00
C LEU A 342 -9.32 4.90 1.66
N GLY A 343 -10.29 4.02 1.81
CA GLY A 343 -11.61 4.26 2.36
C GLY A 343 -12.56 5.04 1.46
N ILE A 344 -12.23 5.22 0.17
CA ILE A 344 -12.98 6.10 -0.74
C ILE A 344 -13.22 5.41 -2.07
N TYR A 345 -14.49 5.36 -2.47
CA TYR A 345 -14.95 4.74 -3.69
C TYR A 345 -15.84 5.69 -4.51
N PHE A 346 -15.71 5.62 -5.83
CA PHE A 346 -16.62 6.23 -6.79
C PHE A 346 -17.48 5.14 -7.42
N VAL A 347 -18.80 5.34 -7.42
CA VAL A 347 -19.77 4.45 -8.04
C VAL A 347 -20.44 5.20 -9.19
N PHE A 348 -20.23 4.72 -10.41
CA PHE A 348 -20.71 5.38 -11.63
C PHE A 348 -22.05 4.79 -12.07
N ARG A 349 -22.98 5.64 -12.50
CA ARG A 349 -24.24 5.21 -13.13
C ARG A 349 -24.02 4.61 -14.51
N ASP A 350 -23.07 5.15 -15.26
CA ASP A 350 -22.68 4.69 -16.59
C ASP A 350 -21.35 3.91 -16.53
N GLU A 351 -21.40 2.66 -16.97
CA GLU A 351 -20.23 1.78 -17.05
C GLU A 351 -19.16 2.34 -18.00
N ALA A 352 -19.53 3.00 -19.09
CA ALA A 352 -18.57 3.56 -20.05
C ALA A 352 -17.77 4.72 -19.43
N GLN A 353 -18.42 5.55 -18.59
CA GLN A 353 -17.74 6.58 -17.80
C GLN A 353 -16.81 5.94 -16.76
N ALA A 354 -17.28 4.89 -16.07
CA ALA A 354 -16.46 4.15 -15.11
C ALA A 354 -15.18 3.59 -15.77
N GLN A 355 -15.29 3.02 -16.97
CA GLN A 355 -14.15 2.51 -17.73
C GLN A 355 -13.21 3.62 -18.21
N THR A 356 -13.77 4.76 -18.64
CA THR A 356 -12.96 5.94 -19.02
C THR A 356 -12.16 6.45 -17.82
N PHE A 357 -12.78 6.54 -16.65
CA PHE A 357 -12.12 6.92 -15.41
C PHE A 357 -11.03 5.91 -14.99
N ARG A 358 -11.32 4.60 -15.07
CA ARG A 358 -10.31 3.56 -14.79
C ARG A 358 -9.12 3.65 -15.74
N ALA A 359 -9.35 3.87 -17.03
CA ALA A 359 -8.29 3.95 -18.03
C ALA A 359 -7.42 5.22 -17.88
N SER A 360 -8.02 6.36 -17.52
CA SER A 360 -7.28 7.62 -17.35
C SER A 360 -6.25 7.55 -16.23
N ARG A 361 -6.50 6.78 -15.17
CA ARG A 361 -5.56 6.57 -14.04
C ARG A 361 -4.25 5.89 -14.42
N PHE A 362 -4.19 5.23 -15.58
CA PHE A 362 -3.01 4.53 -16.06
C PHE A 362 -2.43 5.17 -17.32
N ARG A 363 -2.78 6.43 -17.64
CA ARG A 363 -2.13 7.16 -18.74
C ARG A 363 -0.81 7.75 -18.28
N SER A 364 0.24 7.62 -19.10
CA SER A 364 1.52 8.29 -18.85
C SER A 364 1.53 9.72 -19.40
N ARG A 365 2.24 10.62 -18.72
CA ARG A 365 2.62 11.93 -19.28
C ARG A 365 3.50 11.80 -20.53
N VAL A 366 3.15 12.59 -21.53
CA VAL A 366 3.83 12.67 -22.83
C VAL A 366 3.80 14.12 -23.31
N SER A 367 4.93 14.61 -23.80
CA SER A 367 5.02 15.93 -24.44
C SER A 367 4.86 15.82 -25.96
N ILE A 368 4.26 16.84 -26.56
CA ILE A 368 4.22 16.98 -28.02
C ILE A 368 5.67 17.10 -28.55
N PRO A 369 6.08 16.28 -29.53
CA PRO A 369 7.39 16.36 -30.18
C PRO A 369 7.71 17.77 -30.69
N LYS A 370 8.93 18.24 -30.43
CA LYS A 370 9.37 19.57 -30.88
C LYS A 370 9.62 19.59 -32.38
N VAL A 371 9.26 20.69 -33.02
CA VAL A 371 9.64 20.98 -34.40
C VAL A 371 11.15 21.23 -34.45
N ARG A 372 11.87 20.46 -35.26
CA ARG A 372 13.35 20.51 -35.34
C ARG A 372 13.86 21.13 -36.63
N LEU A 373 13.03 21.12 -37.68
CA LEU A 373 13.38 21.57 -39.02
C LEU A 373 12.48 22.74 -39.42
N ALA A 374 13.09 23.79 -39.97
CA ALA A 374 12.36 24.87 -40.64
C ALA A 374 11.74 24.29 -41.91
N HIS A 375 10.46 23.92 -41.82
CA HIS A 375 9.70 23.34 -42.92
C HIS A 375 8.59 24.31 -43.28
N LYS A 376 8.77 25.08 -44.36
CA LYS A 376 7.87 26.18 -44.76
C LYS A 376 6.40 25.76 -44.81
N ARG A 377 6.12 24.58 -45.38
CA ARG A 377 4.75 24.04 -45.46
C ARG A 377 4.18 23.58 -44.11
N PHE A 378 5.02 23.34 -43.11
CA PHE A 378 4.54 23.12 -41.74
C PHE A 378 4.25 24.47 -41.07
N GLU A 379 5.15 25.45 -41.22
CA GLU A 379 4.97 26.81 -40.67
C GLU A 379 3.69 27.47 -41.19
N ASP A 380 3.43 27.40 -42.50
CA ASP A 380 2.24 27.96 -43.15
C ASP A 380 0.91 27.38 -42.61
N TYR A 381 0.94 26.16 -42.05
CA TYR A 381 -0.24 25.43 -41.57
C TYR A 381 -0.15 25.00 -40.11
N GLN A 382 0.75 25.61 -39.33
CA GLN A 382 1.05 25.18 -37.98
C GLN A 382 -0.20 25.20 -37.08
N GLU A 383 -1.01 26.25 -37.18
CA GLU A 383 -2.25 26.38 -36.41
C GLU A 383 -3.23 25.25 -36.71
N LEU A 384 -3.38 24.89 -37.99
CA LEU A 384 -4.29 23.83 -38.43
C LEU A 384 -3.77 22.43 -38.05
N LEU A 385 -2.45 22.22 -38.03
CA LEU A 385 -1.81 20.94 -37.69
C LEU A 385 -1.65 20.73 -36.18
N THR A 386 -1.68 21.78 -35.37
CA THR A 386 -1.49 21.70 -33.91
C THR A 386 -2.55 20.83 -33.22
N PRO A 387 -3.87 20.96 -33.51
CA PRO A 387 -4.88 20.05 -32.95
C PRO A 387 -4.65 18.58 -33.32
N LEU A 388 -4.18 18.31 -34.55
CA LEU A 388 -3.85 16.96 -35.00
C LEU A 388 -2.64 16.39 -34.22
N MET A 389 -1.62 17.21 -33.98
CA MET A 389 -0.45 16.85 -33.16
C MET A 389 -0.83 16.58 -31.70
N ALA A 390 -1.71 17.41 -31.13
CA ALA A 390 -2.23 17.24 -29.78
C ALA A 390 -3.03 15.92 -29.66
N PHE A 391 -3.94 15.67 -30.60
CA PHE A 391 -4.70 14.42 -30.64
C PHE A 391 -3.80 13.19 -30.71
N PHE A 392 -2.81 13.19 -31.62
CA PHE A 392 -1.89 12.06 -31.73
C PHE A 392 -1.07 11.87 -30.45
N THR A 393 -0.62 12.96 -29.82
CA THR A 393 0.09 12.91 -28.54
C THR A 393 -0.77 12.29 -27.42
N GLU A 394 -2.07 12.59 -27.42
CA GLU A 394 -3.01 12.04 -26.45
C GLU A 394 -3.35 10.57 -26.72
N ARG A 395 -3.55 10.16 -27.97
CA ARG A 395 -4.10 8.83 -28.30
C ARG A 395 -3.10 7.85 -28.89
N GLY A 396 -1.94 8.31 -29.35
CA GLY A 396 -0.91 7.49 -30.00
C GLY A 396 -1.30 7.00 -31.40
N ARG A 397 -2.33 7.60 -32.01
CA ARG A 397 -2.85 7.27 -33.34
C ARG A 397 -3.48 8.50 -33.98
N LEU A 398 -3.79 8.41 -35.28
CA LEU A 398 -4.57 9.43 -35.98
C LEU A 398 -6.06 9.37 -35.58
N PRO A 399 -6.77 10.52 -35.58
CA PRO A 399 -8.21 10.57 -35.31
C PRO A 399 -9.02 9.99 -36.47
N THR A 400 -10.23 9.53 -36.16
CA THR A 400 -11.30 9.40 -37.16
C THR A 400 -11.86 10.79 -37.50
N LEU A 401 -12.70 10.88 -38.55
CA LEU A 401 -13.30 12.17 -38.94
C LEU A 401 -14.21 12.78 -37.87
N GLU A 402 -14.76 11.97 -36.97
CA GLU A 402 -15.68 12.39 -35.91
C GLU A 402 -14.96 12.78 -34.61
N GLU A 403 -13.69 12.40 -34.47
CA GLU A 403 -12.92 12.57 -33.22
C GLU A 403 -12.16 13.90 -33.13
N LEU A 404 -12.03 14.61 -34.24
CA LEU A 404 -11.32 15.88 -34.31
C LEU A 404 -12.17 16.91 -35.06
N PRO A 405 -12.58 18.03 -34.41
CA PRO A 405 -13.38 19.07 -35.05
C PRO A 405 -12.76 19.63 -36.33
N GLU A 406 -11.43 19.73 -36.39
CA GLU A 406 -10.67 20.23 -37.52
C GLU A 406 -10.47 19.19 -38.64
N ALA A 407 -10.98 17.95 -38.48
CA ALA A 407 -10.72 16.86 -39.42
C ALA A 407 -11.19 17.16 -40.85
N GLU A 408 -12.33 17.82 -41.01
CA GLU A 408 -12.83 18.22 -42.33
C GLU A 408 -11.95 19.26 -43.01
N ALA A 409 -11.49 20.26 -42.26
CA ALA A 409 -10.60 21.31 -42.77
C ALA A 409 -9.24 20.72 -43.18
N LEU A 410 -8.68 19.86 -42.33
CA LEU A 410 -7.45 19.12 -42.63
C LEU A 410 -7.60 18.23 -43.87
N THR A 411 -8.74 17.56 -44.02
CA THR A 411 -8.98 16.68 -45.17
C THR A 411 -9.17 17.49 -46.46
N ARG A 412 -9.83 18.65 -46.40
CA ARG A 412 -9.97 19.55 -47.55
C ARG A 412 -8.63 20.05 -48.06
N GLU A 413 -7.73 20.42 -47.15
CA GLU A 413 -6.43 21.00 -47.49
C GLU A 413 -5.40 19.94 -47.92
N PHE A 414 -5.29 18.83 -47.18
CA PHE A 414 -4.24 17.82 -47.38
C PHE A 414 -4.74 16.54 -48.07
N GLY A 415 -6.03 16.45 -48.37
CA GLY A 415 -6.72 15.28 -48.95
C GLY A 415 -7.01 14.17 -47.94
N THR A 416 -6.12 13.90 -46.98
CA THR A 416 -6.35 12.92 -45.90
C THR A 416 -5.60 13.33 -44.63
N LEU A 417 -6.10 12.93 -43.46
CA LEU A 417 -5.41 13.12 -42.17
C LEU A 417 -4.01 12.49 -42.14
N ARG A 418 -3.81 11.36 -42.83
CA ARG A 418 -2.49 10.72 -42.95
C ARG A 418 -1.51 11.61 -43.70
N ARG A 419 -1.93 12.26 -44.79
CA ARG A 419 -1.10 13.21 -45.55
C ARG A 419 -0.80 14.47 -44.75
N ALA A 420 -1.78 15.00 -44.01
CA ALA A 420 -1.55 16.10 -43.07
C ALA A 420 -0.46 15.74 -42.05
N PHE A 421 -0.55 14.55 -41.46
CA PHE A 421 0.45 14.09 -40.49
C PHE A 421 1.83 13.80 -41.10
N GLN A 422 1.93 13.47 -42.40
CA GLN A 422 3.24 13.37 -43.06
C GLN A 422 4.00 14.70 -43.04
N ILE A 423 3.30 15.84 -43.11
CA ILE A 423 3.93 17.16 -42.99
C ILE A 423 4.48 17.36 -41.57
N VAL A 424 3.75 16.91 -40.54
CA VAL A 424 4.22 16.91 -39.15
C VAL A 424 5.50 16.07 -39.01
N LEU A 425 5.52 14.86 -39.58
CA LEU A 425 6.68 13.96 -39.52
C LEU A 425 7.92 14.53 -40.24
N GLN A 426 7.72 15.33 -41.29
CA GLN A 426 8.82 16.02 -41.99
C GLN A 426 9.41 17.18 -41.17
N ALA A 427 8.62 17.79 -40.28
CA ALA A 427 9.05 18.92 -39.45
C ALA A 427 9.56 18.50 -38.05
N THR A 428 9.30 17.27 -37.63
CA THR A 428 9.59 16.73 -36.28
C THR A 428 10.44 15.45 -36.36
N ASN A 429 10.73 14.81 -35.22
CA ASN A 429 11.42 13.51 -35.19
C ASN A 429 10.39 12.36 -35.21
N PRO A 430 10.31 11.53 -36.28
CA PRO A 430 9.35 10.41 -36.37
C PRO A 430 9.44 9.41 -35.21
N GLN A 431 10.65 9.15 -34.70
CA GLN A 431 10.86 8.20 -33.60
C GLN A 431 10.18 8.64 -32.30
N GLU A 432 10.01 9.95 -32.10
CA GLU A 432 9.28 10.45 -30.93
C GLU A 432 7.81 10.08 -31.03
N TRP A 433 7.19 10.16 -32.21
CA TRP A 433 5.79 9.75 -32.42
C TRP A 433 5.58 8.24 -32.26
N ASP A 434 6.52 7.42 -32.76
CA ASP A 434 6.48 5.96 -32.53
C ASP A 434 6.56 5.63 -31.03
N ALA A 435 7.42 6.34 -30.28
CA ALA A 435 7.52 6.19 -28.83
C ALA A 435 6.22 6.60 -28.10
N ILE A 436 5.48 7.58 -28.62
CA ILE A 436 4.15 7.96 -28.12
C ILE A 436 3.15 6.83 -28.34
N SER A 437 3.07 6.30 -29.57
CA SER A 437 2.19 5.17 -29.89
C SER A 437 2.47 3.96 -29.00
N GLU A 438 3.75 3.61 -28.82
CA GLU A 438 4.16 2.50 -27.95
C GLU A 438 3.79 2.77 -26.48
N ARG A 439 3.97 3.99 -25.99
CA ARG A 439 3.60 4.35 -24.61
C ARG A 439 2.08 4.26 -24.40
N ARG A 440 1.27 4.69 -25.36
CA ARG A 440 -0.21 4.55 -25.30
C ARG A 440 -0.65 3.10 -25.38
N ARG A 441 0.04 2.29 -26.17
CA ARG A 441 -0.15 0.83 -26.19
C ARG A 441 0.12 0.24 -24.80
N GLN A 442 1.22 0.62 -24.16
CA GLN A 442 1.57 0.17 -22.81
C GLN A 442 0.57 0.62 -21.74
N ASP A 443 0.07 1.87 -21.81
CA ASP A 443 -0.96 2.39 -20.90
C ASP A 443 -2.24 1.53 -20.98
N LEU A 444 -2.70 1.21 -22.20
CA LEU A 444 -3.84 0.33 -22.42
C LEU A 444 -3.61 -1.10 -21.92
N LEU A 445 -2.39 -1.64 -22.08
CA LEU A 445 -2.05 -2.95 -21.54
C LEU A 445 -2.17 -3.00 -20.02
N VAL A 446 -1.62 -2.01 -19.31
CA VAL A 446 -1.72 -1.91 -17.85
C VAL A 446 -3.19 -1.85 -17.43
N TYR A 447 -3.98 -1.00 -18.08
CA TYR A 447 -5.41 -0.89 -17.79
C TYR A 447 -6.17 -2.21 -18.03
N LEU A 448 -5.97 -2.86 -19.19
CA LEU A 448 -6.66 -4.12 -19.53
C LEU A 448 -6.21 -5.29 -18.64
N ALA A 449 -4.94 -5.32 -18.25
CA ALA A 449 -4.38 -6.31 -17.34
C ALA A 449 -5.00 -6.17 -15.95
N LEU A 450 -5.01 -4.96 -15.39
CA LEU A 450 -5.64 -4.69 -14.09
C LEU A 450 -7.14 -4.94 -14.10
N SER A 451 -7.79 -4.79 -15.25
CA SER A 451 -9.23 -5.07 -15.39
C SER A 451 -9.58 -6.55 -15.31
N HIS A 452 -8.57 -7.44 -15.27
CA HIS A 452 -8.74 -8.87 -14.98
C HIS A 452 -9.14 -9.16 -13.52
N PHE A 453 -8.75 -8.31 -12.56
CA PHE A 453 -9.06 -8.54 -11.12
C PHE A 453 -10.54 -8.31 -10.77
N GLY A 454 -11.35 -7.82 -11.71
CA GLY A 454 -12.79 -7.72 -11.58
C GLY A 454 -13.46 -8.21 -12.85
N ARG A 455 -14.48 -7.49 -13.31
CA ARG A 455 -15.09 -7.76 -14.61
C ARG A 455 -14.33 -7.03 -15.71
N ARG A 456 -13.56 -7.76 -16.51
CA ARG A 456 -12.96 -7.18 -17.73
C ARG A 456 -14.09 -6.68 -18.64
N PRO A 457 -14.06 -5.39 -19.06
CA PRO A 457 -15.14 -4.81 -19.85
C PRO A 457 -15.25 -5.51 -21.21
N LYS A 458 -16.45 -5.60 -21.78
CA LYS A 458 -16.59 -5.98 -23.19
C LYS A 458 -16.26 -4.77 -24.06
N LEU A 459 -15.89 -4.98 -25.31
CA LEU A 459 -15.58 -3.89 -26.25
C LEU A 459 -16.70 -2.83 -26.33
N ARG A 460 -17.97 -3.28 -26.30
CA ARG A 460 -19.16 -2.40 -26.32
C ARG A 460 -19.35 -1.56 -25.06
N ASP A 461 -18.73 -1.95 -23.94
CA ASP A 461 -18.80 -1.25 -22.68
C ASP A 461 -17.76 -0.10 -22.64
N LEU A 462 -16.90 0.01 -23.66
CA LEU A 462 -15.91 1.07 -23.83
C LEU A 462 -16.46 2.16 -24.75
N THR A 463 -16.02 3.41 -24.52
CA THR A 463 -16.36 4.53 -25.41
C THR A 463 -15.81 4.32 -26.83
N SER A 464 -16.48 4.87 -27.84
CA SER A 464 -16.06 4.74 -29.26
C SER A 464 -14.59 5.11 -29.48
N VAL A 465 -14.12 6.16 -28.79
CA VAL A 465 -12.73 6.63 -28.88
C VAL A 465 -11.74 5.58 -28.36
N VAL A 466 -12.05 4.90 -27.25
CA VAL A 466 -11.21 3.81 -26.71
C VAL A 466 -11.28 2.57 -27.60
N GLN A 467 -12.45 2.26 -28.18
CA GLN A 467 -12.58 1.17 -29.16
C GLN A 467 -11.66 1.41 -30.38
N ASN A 468 -11.61 2.65 -30.88
CA ASN A 468 -10.74 3.07 -31.97
C ASN A 468 -9.26 3.01 -31.57
N ASP A 469 -8.90 3.40 -30.34
CA ASP A 469 -7.54 3.25 -29.81
C ASP A 469 -7.09 1.79 -29.88
N ILE A 470 -7.91 0.88 -29.35
CA ILE A 470 -7.60 -0.56 -29.32
C ILE A 470 -7.46 -1.12 -30.73
N LYS A 471 -8.38 -0.79 -31.64
CA LYS A 471 -8.33 -1.25 -33.03
C LYS A 471 -7.08 -0.76 -33.74
N SER A 472 -6.70 0.51 -33.55
CA SER A 472 -5.53 1.08 -34.22
C SER A 472 -4.20 0.61 -33.63
N LEU A 473 -4.12 0.43 -32.31
CA LEU A 473 -2.86 0.12 -31.61
C LEU A 473 -2.57 -1.38 -31.50
N PHE A 474 -3.61 -2.22 -31.55
CA PHE A 474 -3.48 -3.68 -31.39
C PHE A 474 -4.10 -4.49 -32.52
N GLY A 475 -4.83 -3.87 -33.44
CA GLY A 475 -5.60 -4.54 -34.50
C GLY A 475 -6.99 -5.00 -34.03
N SER A 476 -7.08 -5.64 -32.86
CA SER A 476 -8.34 -6.12 -32.29
C SER A 476 -8.36 -6.12 -30.77
N TYR A 477 -9.58 -6.10 -30.19
CA TYR A 477 -9.78 -6.22 -28.75
C TYR A 477 -9.21 -7.53 -28.18
N GLN A 478 -9.40 -8.63 -28.90
CA GLN A 478 -8.90 -9.93 -28.48
C GLN A 478 -7.36 -9.96 -28.40
N GLN A 479 -6.67 -9.38 -29.37
CA GLN A 479 -5.20 -9.26 -29.35
C GLN A 479 -4.72 -8.37 -28.20
N ALA A 480 -5.42 -7.26 -27.93
CA ALA A 480 -5.09 -6.39 -26.80
C ALA A 480 -5.23 -7.12 -25.45
N CYS A 481 -6.32 -7.88 -25.25
CA CYS A 481 -6.52 -8.70 -24.07
C CYS A 481 -5.45 -9.80 -23.93
N ALA A 482 -5.15 -10.53 -24.99
CA ALA A 482 -4.13 -11.57 -24.96
C ALA A 482 -2.75 -11.01 -24.57
N ALA A 483 -2.38 -9.85 -25.11
CA ALA A 483 -1.13 -9.17 -24.75
C ALA A 483 -1.15 -8.69 -23.28
N ALA A 484 -2.29 -8.21 -22.78
CA ALA A 484 -2.44 -7.80 -21.39
C ALA A 484 -2.36 -9.00 -20.42
N ASP A 485 -2.92 -10.14 -20.79
CA ASP A 485 -2.85 -11.39 -20.01
C ASP A 485 -1.42 -11.91 -19.93
N LEU A 486 -0.68 -11.92 -21.05
CA LEU A 486 0.74 -12.27 -21.05
C LEU A 486 1.57 -11.37 -20.13
N MET A 487 1.28 -10.06 -20.15
CA MET A 487 1.93 -9.10 -19.27
C MET A 487 1.60 -9.36 -17.79
N LEU A 488 0.34 -9.63 -17.47
CA LEU A 488 -0.10 -9.95 -16.11
C LEU A 488 0.55 -11.24 -15.59
N MET A 489 0.57 -12.30 -16.41
CA MET A 489 1.23 -13.57 -16.07
C MET A 489 2.73 -13.38 -15.78
N SER A 490 3.38 -12.45 -16.50
CA SER A 490 4.81 -12.19 -16.30
C SER A 490 5.15 -11.56 -14.93
N LEU A 491 4.19 -11.00 -14.20
CA LEU A 491 4.41 -10.50 -12.84
C LEU A 491 4.80 -11.60 -11.85
N GLY A 492 4.39 -12.84 -12.10
CA GLY A 492 4.78 -13.99 -11.28
C GLY A 492 6.28 -14.27 -11.32
N ASN A 493 6.99 -13.77 -12.34
CA ASN A 493 8.44 -13.85 -12.44
C ASN A 493 9.10 -12.68 -11.70
N LEU A 494 9.38 -12.87 -10.40
CA LEU A 494 10.04 -11.87 -9.57
C LEU A 494 11.44 -11.49 -10.06
N GLU A 495 12.17 -12.37 -10.75
CA GLU A 495 13.46 -12.04 -11.35
C GLU A 495 13.31 -11.02 -12.48
N GLY A 496 12.27 -11.19 -13.31
CA GLY A 496 11.91 -10.23 -14.36
C GLY A 496 11.49 -8.86 -13.83
N VAL A 497 10.82 -8.83 -12.67
CA VAL A 497 10.50 -7.59 -11.93
C VAL A 497 11.78 -6.96 -11.35
N ALA A 498 12.64 -7.77 -10.73
CA ALA A 498 13.91 -7.33 -10.16
C ALA A 498 14.83 -6.69 -11.20
N GLU A 499 14.90 -7.27 -12.41
CA GLU A 499 15.71 -6.74 -13.49
C GLU A 499 15.21 -5.37 -13.96
N ARG A 500 13.90 -5.19 -14.08
CA ARG A 500 13.31 -3.87 -14.40
C ARG A 500 13.58 -2.86 -13.30
N CYS A 501 13.50 -3.25 -12.04
CA CYS A 501 13.89 -2.40 -10.92
C CYS A 501 15.36 -1.94 -11.03
N ARG A 502 16.28 -2.84 -11.40
CA ARG A 502 17.71 -2.52 -11.60
C ARG A 502 17.94 -1.60 -12.80
N ARG A 503 17.23 -1.83 -13.91
CA ARG A 503 17.36 -1.06 -15.15
C ARG A 503 16.57 0.26 -15.15
N SER A 504 15.68 0.48 -14.18
CA SER A 504 14.85 1.67 -14.10
C SER A 504 15.70 2.95 -14.23
N ALA A 505 15.31 3.85 -15.12
CA ALA A 505 15.98 5.14 -15.28
C ALA A 505 15.71 6.09 -14.10
N ILE A 506 14.61 5.84 -13.38
CA ILE A 506 14.17 6.64 -12.24
C ILE A 506 14.06 5.76 -10.98
N GLY A 507 14.36 6.34 -9.82
CA GLY A 507 14.26 5.71 -8.51
C GLY A 507 15.61 5.43 -7.86
N GLN A 508 15.62 5.46 -6.53
CA GLN A 508 16.77 5.07 -5.73
C GLN A 508 16.88 3.54 -5.70
N LYS A 509 17.90 3.01 -6.37
CA LYS A 509 18.17 1.56 -6.45
C LYS A 509 18.93 1.12 -5.20
N ARG A 510 18.36 0.18 -4.46
CA ARG A 510 18.97 -0.46 -3.29
C ARG A 510 19.12 -1.96 -3.55
N PRO A 511 19.96 -2.70 -2.79
CA PRO A 511 20.22 -4.11 -3.06
C PRO A 511 18.97 -4.99 -3.22
N ASN A 512 17.91 -4.68 -2.46
CA ASN A 512 16.69 -5.49 -2.40
C ASN A 512 15.41 -4.71 -2.77
N SER A 513 15.54 -3.49 -3.29
CA SER A 513 14.36 -2.67 -3.59
C SER A 513 14.64 -1.50 -4.52
N LEU A 514 13.63 -1.09 -5.28
CA LEU A 514 13.58 0.20 -5.96
C LEU A 514 12.64 1.14 -5.21
N TRP A 515 13.08 2.36 -4.94
CA TRP A 515 12.27 3.38 -4.28
C TRP A 515 12.01 4.51 -5.26
N VAL A 516 10.76 4.96 -5.38
CA VAL A 516 10.35 6.02 -6.31
C VAL A 516 9.33 6.92 -5.63
N HIS A 517 9.26 8.17 -6.04
CA HIS A 517 8.17 9.04 -5.63
C HIS A 517 6.89 8.67 -6.42
N VAL A 518 5.71 8.86 -5.82
CA VAL A 518 4.42 8.55 -6.47
C VAL A 518 4.20 9.31 -7.78
N SER A 519 4.82 10.49 -7.93
CA SER A 519 4.78 11.27 -9.17
C SER A 519 5.55 10.62 -10.33
N ALA A 520 6.46 9.69 -10.04
CA ALA A 520 7.31 9.05 -11.04
C ALA A 520 6.74 7.73 -11.59
N ILE A 521 5.60 7.25 -11.07
CA ILE A 521 5.02 5.96 -11.45
C ILE A 521 4.80 5.87 -12.95
N GLU A 522 4.24 6.92 -13.56
CA GLU A 522 3.96 6.99 -14.99
C GLU A 522 5.21 6.89 -15.88
N ALA A 523 6.39 7.16 -15.31
CA ALA A 523 7.69 7.07 -16.01
C ALA A 523 8.36 5.69 -15.85
N LEU A 524 7.81 4.80 -15.03
CA LEU A 524 8.35 3.46 -14.83
C LEU A 524 8.04 2.52 -16.00
N ASP A 525 8.79 1.42 -16.06
CA ASP A 525 8.49 0.29 -16.93
C ASP A 525 7.03 -0.17 -16.70
N PRO A 526 6.27 -0.47 -17.78
CA PRO A 526 4.88 -0.88 -17.68
C PRO A 526 4.65 -2.03 -16.70
N LEU A 527 5.59 -2.98 -16.57
CA LEU A 527 5.44 -4.09 -15.64
C LEU A 527 5.53 -3.64 -14.17
N LEU A 528 6.36 -2.64 -13.86
CA LEU A 528 6.40 -2.04 -12.52
C LEU A 528 5.15 -1.23 -12.22
N ARG A 529 4.62 -0.52 -13.22
CA ARG A 529 3.32 0.18 -13.12
C ARG A 529 2.18 -0.79 -12.85
N LEU A 530 2.17 -1.91 -13.57
CA LEU A 530 1.21 -2.98 -13.36
C LEU A 530 1.36 -3.61 -11.97
N TYR A 531 2.59 -3.87 -11.53
CA TYR A 531 2.89 -4.43 -10.21
C TYR A 531 2.38 -3.53 -9.06
N GLU A 532 2.59 -2.22 -9.13
CA GLU A 532 1.99 -1.26 -8.20
C GLU A 532 0.46 -1.22 -8.33
N GLY A 533 -0.02 -1.21 -9.57
CA GLY A 533 -1.44 -1.21 -9.91
C GLY A 533 -2.21 -2.36 -9.29
N CYS A 534 -1.61 -3.55 -9.16
CA CYS A 534 -2.25 -4.70 -8.49
C CYS A 534 -2.58 -4.41 -7.03
N ALA A 535 -1.70 -3.66 -6.33
CA ALA A 535 -1.96 -3.24 -4.95
C ALA A 535 -2.88 -2.03 -4.88
N SER A 536 -2.59 -0.98 -5.65
CA SER A 536 -3.34 0.28 -5.58
C SER A 536 -4.77 0.15 -6.12
N ARG A 537 -5.05 -0.80 -7.02
CA ARG A 537 -6.42 -1.10 -7.48
C ARG A 537 -7.22 -1.88 -6.45
N THR A 538 -6.60 -2.80 -5.71
CA THR A 538 -7.36 -3.69 -4.81
C THR A 538 -7.48 -3.09 -3.42
N ILE A 539 -6.36 -2.61 -2.87
CA ILE A 539 -6.27 -2.07 -1.51
C ILE A 539 -6.25 -0.53 -1.47
N GLY A 540 -5.95 0.12 -2.60
CA GLY A 540 -5.79 1.57 -2.61
C GLY A 540 -4.40 2.02 -2.17
N ARG A 541 -4.06 3.26 -2.55
CA ARG A 541 -2.87 3.96 -2.05
C ARG A 541 -3.27 4.89 -0.91
N PRO A 542 -2.51 4.96 0.20
CA PRO A 542 -2.66 6.05 1.16
C PRO A 542 -2.40 7.38 0.45
N GLN A 543 -3.27 8.37 0.64
CA GLN A 543 -3.11 9.66 -0.04
C GLN A 543 -1.82 10.38 0.38
N GLU A 544 -1.43 10.25 1.64
CA GLU A 544 -0.20 10.86 2.17
C GLU A 544 1.05 10.11 1.72
N ALA A 545 0.92 8.92 1.13
CA ALA A 545 2.07 8.18 0.64
C ALA A 545 2.68 8.94 -0.54
N ASN A 546 3.95 9.26 -0.39
CA ASN A 546 4.70 9.97 -1.41
C ASN A 546 5.85 9.13 -1.96
N VAL A 547 6.30 8.07 -1.26
CA VAL A 547 7.32 7.15 -1.75
C VAL A 547 6.77 5.73 -1.82
N ILE A 548 7.10 5.02 -2.89
CA ILE A 548 6.78 3.61 -3.12
C ILE A 548 8.07 2.81 -3.12
N LYS A 549 8.08 1.73 -2.34
CA LYS A 549 9.15 0.74 -2.30
C LYS A 549 8.68 -0.54 -2.98
N PHE A 550 9.30 -0.85 -4.12
CA PHE A 550 9.19 -2.14 -4.80
C PHE A 550 10.17 -3.12 -4.18
N HIS A 551 9.69 -4.26 -3.69
CA HIS A 551 10.55 -5.33 -3.18
C HIS A 551 10.92 -6.26 -4.34
N VAL A 552 12.20 -6.61 -4.46
CA VAL A 552 12.68 -7.45 -5.59
C VAL A 552 12.80 -8.94 -5.23
N ARG A 553 12.69 -9.29 -3.94
CA ARG A 553 12.83 -10.68 -3.44
C ARG A 553 11.53 -11.30 -2.94
N GLN A 554 10.54 -10.46 -2.66
CA GLN A 554 9.25 -10.88 -2.12
C GLN A 554 8.17 -10.18 -2.94
N PRO A 555 7.01 -10.83 -3.18
CA PRO A 555 5.88 -10.24 -3.89
C PRO A 555 5.17 -9.22 -2.98
N LYS A 556 5.87 -8.13 -2.66
CA LYS A 556 5.44 -7.09 -1.74
C LYS A 556 5.61 -5.72 -2.36
N ILE A 557 4.79 -4.80 -1.88
CA ILE A 557 4.96 -3.37 -2.11
C ILE A 557 4.83 -2.62 -0.78
N THR A 558 5.48 -1.47 -0.65
CA THR A 558 5.31 -0.64 0.55
C THR A 558 5.14 0.81 0.16
N TYR A 559 4.08 1.42 0.67
CA TYR A 559 3.84 2.85 0.61
C TYR A 559 4.43 3.51 1.85
N LEU A 560 5.18 4.59 1.65
CA LEU A 560 5.91 5.32 2.69
C LEU A 560 5.43 6.77 2.69
N VAL A 561 5.19 7.28 3.90
CA VAL A 561 4.67 8.63 4.14
C VAL A 561 5.77 9.48 4.77
N TYR A 562 6.16 10.54 4.05
CA TYR A 562 7.10 11.56 4.50
C TYR A 562 6.40 12.93 4.48
N PRO A 563 5.71 13.37 5.56
CA PRO A 563 4.86 14.56 5.52
C PRO A 563 5.55 15.82 4.99
N ASP A 564 6.84 15.98 5.35
CA ASP A 564 7.68 17.11 4.97
C ASP A 564 8.58 16.83 3.77
N PHE A 565 8.15 15.97 2.83
CA PHE A 565 8.98 15.53 1.70
C PHE A 565 9.60 16.68 0.89
N ASP A 566 8.88 17.77 0.66
CA ASP A 566 9.36 18.91 -0.11
C ASP A 566 10.10 19.97 0.73
N SER A 567 9.69 20.14 1.99
CA SER A 567 10.15 21.19 2.91
C SER A 567 11.43 20.81 3.66
N ASP A 568 11.51 19.58 4.17
CA ASP A 568 12.67 19.06 4.90
C ASP A 568 13.69 18.45 3.93
N PRO A 569 14.98 18.84 3.96
CA PRO A 569 16.03 18.18 3.17
C PRO A 569 16.11 16.67 3.42
N HIS A 570 15.85 16.21 4.64
CA HIS A 570 15.93 14.82 5.08
C HIS A 570 14.70 14.43 5.90
N PRO A 571 13.53 14.29 5.25
CA PRO A 571 12.29 14.07 5.95
C PRO A 571 12.31 12.72 6.68
N ALA A 572 11.77 12.70 7.89
CA ALA A 572 11.59 11.48 8.66
C ALA A 572 10.40 10.66 8.13
N LEU A 573 10.57 9.34 8.11
CA LEU A 573 9.47 8.42 7.83
C LEU A 573 8.44 8.53 8.96
N HIS A 574 7.19 8.82 8.61
CA HIS A 574 6.09 8.93 9.56
C HIS A 574 5.31 7.63 9.64
N THR A 575 4.94 7.08 8.48
CA THR A 575 4.12 5.86 8.38
C THR A 575 4.60 5.00 7.22
N SER A 576 4.54 3.68 7.40
CA SER A 576 4.69 2.71 6.32
C SER A 576 3.50 1.75 6.26
N MET A 577 2.97 1.54 5.06
CA MET A 577 1.95 0.55 4.75
C MET A 577 2.55 -0.48 3.79
N GLN A 578 2.80 -1.69 4.26
CA GLN A 578 3.29 -2.80 3.44
C GLN A 578 2.13 -3.71 3.05
N ILE A 579 2.09 -4.11 1.79
CA ILE A 579 1.08 -5.04 1.25
C ILE A 579 1.81 -6.26 0.70
N ASP A 580 1.41 -7.46 1.15
CA ASP A 580 1.80 -8.71 0.52
C ASP A 580 0.83 -9.00 -0.63
N LEU A 581 1.35 -9.15 -1.85
CA LEU A 581 0.51 -9.26 -3.04
C LEU A 581 -0.09 -10.66 -3.23
N ARG A 582 0.29 -11.65 -2.40
CA ARG A 582 -0.22 -13.02 -2.50
C ARG A 582 -1.56 -13.19 -1.81
N ASP A 583 -1.68 -12.62 -0.62
CA ASP A 583 -2.85 -12.70 0.25
C ASP A 583 -3.47 -11.33 0.55
N LEU A 584 -2.90 -10.27 -0.03
CA LEU A 584 -3.32 -8.87 0.13
C LEU A 584 -3.27 -8.37 1.59
N HIS A 585 -2.53 -9.08 2.44
CA HIS A 585 -2.40 -8.70 3.83
C HIS A 585 -1.61 -7.39 3.98
N VAL A 586 -2.14 -6.50 4.81
CA VAL A 586 -1.59 -5.14 5.01
C VAL A 586 -0.97 -5.02 6.39
N HIS A 587 0.29 -4.63 6.44
CA HIS A 587 1.00 -4.28 7.67
C HIS A 587 1.23 -2.77 7.73
N TYR A 588 0.71 -2.14 8.78
CA TYR A 588 0.95 -0.73 9.07
C TYR A 588 2.00 -0.57 10.17
N ARG A 589 2.79 0.48 10.08
CA ARG A 589 3.71 0.89 11.14
C ARG A 589 3.84 2.39 11.15
N ASP A 590 3.56 2.98 12.30
CA ASP A 590 3.86 4.38 12.59
C ASP A 590 5.21 4.50 13.29
N TYR A 591 5.87 5.62 13.05
CA TYR A 591 7.17 5.96 13.62
C TYR A 591 7.00 7.22 14.45
N ASP A 592 7.35 7.15 15.72
CA ASP A 592 7.38 8.32 16.58
C ASP A 592 8.55 9.23 16.14
N PRO A 593 8.30 10.51 15.80
CA PRO A 593 9.36 11.46 15.50
C PRO A 593 10.42 11.61 16.60
N ALA A 594 10.05 11.33 17.86
CA ALA A 594 10.95 11.35 19.01
C ALA A 594 11.81 10.08 19.13
N ASP A 595 11.39 8.96 18.53
CA ASP A 595 12.06 7.65 18.62
C ASP A 595 12.99 7.36 17.44
N ASN A 596 13.86 8.33 17.12
CA ASN A 596 14.92 8.18 16.09
C ASN A 596 14.45 7.57 14.75
N PRO A 597 13.52 8.22 14.04
CA PRO A 597 12.91 7.65 12.84
C PRO A 597 13.93 7.53 11.68
N PRO A 598 13.72 6.58 10.75
CA PRO A 598 14.46 6.53 9.50
C PRO A 598 14.33 7.83 8.69
N LEU A 599 15.42 8.27 8.07
CA LEU A 599 15.45 9.44 7.21
C LEU A 599 15.52 9.06 5.73
N LEU A 600 14.99 9.95 4.89
CA LEU A 600 15.11 9.85 3.45
C LEU A 600 16.23 10.76 2.93
N HIS A 601 17.11 10.20 2.11
CA HIS A 601 18.22 10.91 1.47
C HIS A 601 18.09 10.83 -0.06
N GLN A 602 18.83 11.69 -0.77
CA GLN A 602 18.95 11.66 -2.24
C GLN A 602 17.59 11.73 -2.96
N LYS A 603 16.72 12.66 -2.52
CA LYS A 603 15.35 12.82 -3.06
C LYS A 603 15.33 13.05 -4.57
N ASN A 604 16.38 13.63 -5.15
CA ASN A 604 16.52 13.83 -6.60
C ASN A 604 16.45 12.53 -7.40
N LEU A 605 16.84 11.39 -6.81
CA LEU A 605 16.75 10.08 -7.47
C LEU A 605 15.31 9.53 -7.51
N LEU A 606 14.41 10.03 -6.66
CA LEU A 606 13.04 9.52 -6.52
C LEU A 606 12.06 10.19 -7.48
N VAL A 607 12.37 11.40 -7.94
CA VAL A 607 11.47 12.25 -8.76
C VAL A 607 12.03 12.48 -10.16
N THR A 608 11.14 12.69 -11.13
CA THR A 608 11.49 13.01 -12.51
C THR A 608 12.01 14.45 -12.65
N ALA A 609 12.70 14.74 -13.76
CA ALA A 609 13.34 16.05 -14.00
C ALA A 609 12.34 17.22 -14.10
N ASP A 610 11.07 16.95 -14.42
CA ASP A 610 9.98 17.93 -14.45
C ASP A 610 9.36 18.19 -13.07
N TYR A 611 9.82 17.49 -12.02
CA TYR A 611 9.34 17.75 -10.66
C TYR A 611 9.75 19.17 -10.20
N PRO A 612 8.83 19.99 -9.62
CA PRO A 612 9.09 21.40 -9.35
C PRO A 612 10.36 21.70 -8.53
N LEU A 613 10.74 20.79 -7.63
CA LEU A 613 11.91 20.91 -6.76
C LEU A 613 13.12 20.07 -7.20
N TYR A 614 13.09 19.46 -8.39
CA TYR A 614 14.15 18.57 -8.88
C TYR A 614 15.56 19.20 -8.81
N GLU A 615 15.70 20.41 -9.35
CA GLU A 615 16.97 21.16 -9.35
C GLU A 615 17.46 21.48 -7.93
N LYS A 616 16.53 21.77 -7.01
CA LYS A 616 16.85 22.05 -5.61
C LYS A 616 17.39 20.81 -4.91
N PHE A 617 16.75 19.65 -5.13
CA PHE A 617 17.20 18.37 -4.58
C PHE A 617 18.54 17.95 -5.17
N THR A 618 18.72 18.09 -6.48
CA THR A 618 19.98 17.73 -7.17
C THR A 618 21.15 18.54 -6.63
N LYS A 619 20.99 19.86 -6.45
CA LYS A 619 22.03 20.73 -5.88
C LYS A 619 22.37 20.38 -4.43
N LEU A 620 21.38 19.97 -3.63
CA LEU A 620 21.61 19.54 -2.26
C LEU A 620 22.41 18.23 -2.24
N THR A 621 21.98 17.23 -2.99
CA THR A 621 22.66 15.93 -3.06
C THR A 621 24.09 16.06 -3.58
N GLN A 622 24.35 16.94 -4.55
CA GLN A 622 25.71 17.23 -4.99
C GLN A 622 26.55 17.86 -3.87
N GLN A 623 26.02 18.85 -3.14
CA GLN A 623 26.72 19.45 -2.00
C GLN A 623 27.05 18.43 -0.92
N GLU A 624 26.11 17.53 -0.60
CA GLU A 624 26.29 16.48 0.40
C GLU A 624 27.35 15.46 -0.03
N ALA A 625 27.35 15.05 -1.30
CA ALA A 625 28.37 14.19 -1.88
C ALA A 625 29.76 14.85 -1.86
N ASP A 626 29.87 16.10 -2.30
CA ASP A 626 31.12 16.88 -2.28
C ASP A 626 31.65 17.13 -0.86
N TRP A 627 30.77 17.06 0.14
CA TRP A 627 31.12 17.17 1.55
C TRP A 627 31.53 15.83 2.17
N GLY A 628 31.19 14.71 1.53
CA GLY A 628 31.41 13.35 2.05
C GLY A 628 30.28 12.84 2.96
N LEU A 629 29.16 13.57 3.07
CA LEU A 629 28.05 13.21 3.97
C LEU A 629 27.29 11.96 3.52
N LEU A 630 27.42 11.57 2.25
CA LEU A 630 26.74 10.41 1.65
C LEU A 630 27.64 9.18 1.49
N ASP A 631 28.84 9.18 2.09
CA ASP A 631 29.81 8.08 1.95
C ASP A 631 29.32 6.77 2.59
N ASP A 632 28.62 6.86 3.73
CA ASP A 632 28.04 5.74 4.44
C ASP A 632 26.53 5.95 4.65
N LEU A 633 25.75 5.48 3.68
CA LEU A 633 24.28 5.53 3.74
C LEU A 633 23.69 4.70 4.88
N GLY A 634 24.43 3.71 5.40
CA GLY A 634 24.00 2.90 6.55
C GLY A 634 24.09 3.68 7.86
N ALA A 635 25.20 4.41 8.05
CA ALA A 635 25.42 5.23 9.24
C ALA A 635 24.44 6.42 9.36
N ILE A 636 23.94 6.94 8.24
CA ILE A 636 23.00 8.08 8.23
C ILE A 636 21.53 7.68 8.14
N PHE A 637 21.21 6.39 8.20
CA PHE A 637 19.87 5.87 7.96
C PHE A 637 18.79 6.49 8.87
N ASP A 638 19.15 6.89 10.09
CA ASP A 638 18.23 7.46 11.07
C ASP A 638 18.66 8.87 11.53
N ARG A 639 17.76 9.53 12.27
CA ARG A 639 17.93 10.93 12.67
C ARG A 639 19.21 11.18 13.48
N ARG A 640 19.53 10.31 14.44
CA ARG A 640 20.73 10.43 15.27
C ARG A 640 21.98 10.21 14.45
N GLY A 641 22.00 9.17 13.61
CA GLY A 641 23.11 8.88 12.70
C GLY A 641 23.41 10.05 11.77
N TRP A 642 22.38 10.66 11.20
CA TRP A 642 22.53 11.86 10.37
C TRP A 642 23.08 13.07 11.15
N GLN A 643 22.60 13.32 12.36
CA GLN A 643 23.10 14.40 13.22
C GLN A 643 24.56 14.20 13.60
N THR A 644 24.96 12.97 13.93
CA THR A 644 26.36 12.61 14.19
C THR A 644 27.22 12.85 12.95
N CYS A 645 26.79 12.39 11.78
CA CYS A 645 27.50 12.59 10.53
C CYS A 645 27.72 14.09 10.22
N LEU A 646 26.70 14.92 10.40
CA LEU A 646 26.80 16.38 10.25
C LEU A 646 27.82 16.99 11.22
N ALA A 647 27.79 16.57 12.50
CA ALA A 647 28.73 17.06 13.51
C ALA A 647 30.18 16.67 13.18
N ASP A 648 30.42 15.41 12.81
CA ASP A 648 31.74 14.89 12.44
C ASP A 648 32.33 15.58 11.20
N HIS A 649 31.46 16.09 10.34
CA HIS A 649 31.83 16.84 9.13
C HIS A 649 31.75 18.36 9.30
N CYS A 650 31.58 18.86 10.54
CA CYS A 650 31.46 20.29 10.86
C CYS A 650 30.39 21.02 10.00
N ALA A 651 29.34 20.30 9.62
CA ALA A 651 28.30 20.74 8.71
C ALA A 651 26.98 20.96 9.45
N GLU A 652 26.18 21.90 8.95
CA GLU A 652 24.77 22.07 9.31
C GLU A 652 23.95 22.31 8.02
N LEU A 653 22.65 22.03 8.09
CA LEU A 653 21.73 22.32 6.99
C LEU A 653 21.01 23.65 7.24
N LYS A 654 21.00 24.53 6.23
CA LYS A 654 20.13 25.72 6.19
C LYS A 654 19.15 25.60 5.03
N GLY A 655 17.97 25.07 5.34
CA GLY A 655 17.06 24.59 4.30
C GLY A 655 17.74 23.48 3.50
N HIS A 656 17.76 23.60 2.17
CA HIS A 656 18.40 22.64 1.27
C HIS A 656 19.81 23.10 0.85
N ARG A 657 20.64 23.48 1.83
CA ARG A 657 22.05 23.86 1.60
C ARG A 657 22.91 23.35 2.75
N VAL A 658 24.06 22.81 2.41
CA VAL A 658 25.08 22.40 3.40
C VAL A 658 25.98 23.60 3.68
N VAL A 659 26.10 23.99 4.94
CA VAL A 659 26.96 25.10 5.37
C VAL A 659 27.83 24.67 6.54
N TRP A 660 28.92 25.40 6.79
CA TRP A 660 29.74 25.16 7.97
C TRP A 660 28.98 25.55 9.23
N ARG A 661 29.09 24.71 10.26
CA ARG A 661 28.66 25.05 11.61
C ARG A 661 29.41 26.29 12.11
N LYS A 662 28.69 27.22 12.74
CA LYS A 662 29.27 28.47 13.25
C LYS A 662 30.22 28.24 14.43
N ASP A 663 30.00 27.15 15.17
CA ASP A 663 30.73 26.75 16.37
C ASP A 663 31.79 25.68 16.10
N ALA A 664 32.07 25.36 14.84
CA ALA A 664 33.06 24.34 14.48
C ALA A 664 34.49 24.80 14.78
N ASP A 665 35.31 23.88 15.30
CA ASP A 665 36.74 24.10 15.51
C ASP A 665 37.45 24.41 14.17
N PRO A 666 38.13 25.57 14.03
CA PRO A 666 38.86 25.95 12.82
C PRO A 666 39.88 24.90 12.36
N TYR A 667 40.46 24.11 13.26
CA TYR A 667 41.40 23.04 12.90
C TYR A 667 40.68 21.86 12.23
N GLN A 668 39.56 21.41 12.80
CA GLN A 668 38.72 20.35 12.22
C GLN A 668 38.17 20.75 10.84
N VAL A 669 37.73 22.01 10.70
CA VAL A 669 37.30 22.57 9.41
C VAL A 669 38.40 22.47 8.35
N LYS A 670 39.65 22.83 8.69
CA LYS A 670 40.79 22.71 7.76
C LYS A 670 41.07 21.26 7.37
N LEU A 671 40.97 20.32 8.31
CA LEU A 671 41.17 18.90 8.05
C LEU A 671 40.13 18.36 7.07
N ILE A 672 38.86 18.68 7.28
CA ILE A 672 37.75 18.29 6.39
C ILE A 672 37.88 18.95 5.02
N GLN A 673 38.23 20.24 4.96
CA GLN A 673 38.50 20.93 3.69
C GLN A 673 39.64 20.27 2.91
N SER A 674 40.70 19.83 3.59
CA SER A 674 41.80 19.10 2.97
C SER A 674 41.32 17.76 2.38
N ARG A 675 40.54 16.98 3.15
CA ARG A 675 39.94 15.71 2.67
C ARG A 675 39.03 15.92 1.46
N ARG A 676 38.24 16.99 1.46
CA ARG A 676 37.39 17.37 0.31
C ARG A 676 38.23 17.67 -0.92
N ARG A 677 39.27 18.50 -0.80
CA ARG A 677 40.19 18.83 -1.91
C ARG A 677 40.89 17.60 -2.48
N SER A 678 41.26 16.63 -1.64
CA SER A 678 41.84 15.36 -2.12
C SER A 678 40.83 14.50 -2.90
N LYS A 679 39.56 14.45 -2.47
CA LYS A 679 38.51 13.72 -3.20
C LYS A 679 38.24 14.33 -4.58
N THR A 680 38.10 15.65 -4.66
CA THR A 680 37.86 16.36 -5.94
C THR A 680 39.02 16.18 -6.94
N ARG A 681 40.26 16.00 -6.45
CA ARG A 681 41.43 15.71 -7.30
C ARG A 681 41.45 14.27 -7.83
N CYS A 682 40.88 13.30 -7.10
CA CYS A 682 40.82 11.91 -7.53
C CYS A 682 39.67 11.63 -8.50
N THR A 683 38.55 12.35 -8.41
CA THR A 683 37.40 12.19 -9.33
C THR A 683 37.54 12.92 -10.67
N GLY A 684 38.54 13.80 -10.82
CA GLY A 684 38.82 14.56 -12.05
C GLY A 684 39.79 13.90 -13.04
N ARG A 685 40.17 12.63 -12.86
CA ARG A 685 40.91 11.85 -13.87
C ARG A 685 39.92 10.98 -14.65
N GLU A 686 39.44 11.46 -15.79
CA GLU A 686 38.79 10.61 -16.79
C GLU A 686 39.75 9.47 -17.20
N PRO A 687 39.28 8.22 -17.34
CA PRO A 687 40.04 7.21 -18.06
C PRO A 687 40.10 7.63 -19.54
N THR A 688 41.31 7.81 -20.03
CA THR A 688 41.57 8.10 -21.43
C THR A 688 41.29 6.84 -22.24
N LEU A 689 40.27 6.95 -23.11
CA LEU A 689 39.81 6.02 -24.17
C LEU A 689 39.14 4.70 -23.74
#